data_AF-A0AAU7DI74-F1
#
_entry.id   AF-A0AAU7DI74-F1
#
_cell.length_a   1.000
_cell.length_b   1.000
_cell.length_c   1.000
_cell.angle_alpha   90.00
_cell.angle_beta   90.00
_cell.angle_gamma   90.00
#
_symmetry.space_group_name_H-M   'P 1'
#
loop_
_entity.id
_entity.type
_entity.pdbx_description
1 polymer ?
#
loop_
_entity_poly.entity_id
_entity_poly.type
_entity_poly.pdbx_seq_one_letter_code
_entity_poly.pdbx_strand_id
1 'polypeptide(L)'
;MAFLQNFREWRGTTDGGNDFRLGATMSEALQMAIDKVPKPLPGDLVLQLLRNYGSGLSWMLFGFPLRHFLSLLTRNEMTDEIRAELRRIMPHYSPTATGKIEPHLEEVRKLIVELIWVEGEKPLDPGRGPWSQIVFDQFKEYEEVARIGWEGLLEHCRSLEQTVPGAKWNKRSRELMAALGEERVTSRMLRWLALGPTPNQPRDAISPIEDSAYQKGVIWCLRLLEKREAAQAITDFALACLRKIPMIGAVSQKVGFAGVQALGAMDCTEAVAQLTRLRAKVKYTIALKLIEKSLQQAAERSGISREELEDFSLDGYGLDQQGTRKIMLEDVTAHLQLATDGGVSVSWWNAEGKLLKSPPPHVRKGFSKEIRALGPLAKEIEQSFAAQRFRIESSFLAPRSIPLQHWLQYYVEHPLLGFLGRRLIWAFSDGKGWERSGMWLDGRVRDAGGSPLDLAEKDFSGEAVSAAFKVRLWHPLTSNATEVQHWRERIFSSAIRQPFRQAFREFYEVSEDERQTRMYSNRFAGFYLRQHQLASLCRARGWEYRLMGSDFDGHNVPTRNLPQWNMQVQVHVDLPPDRDNALRDSGLGERSGFGINLFVESDQVRFYRDRHEIAVDEVPAMIFSEMMRDVDLFTSVCAIGEDENWRDEGDRTFGVSGERITMQELSAAISLRSDILTRVLPLMPIADRCRLEPSHLEVLGQLGRYRISLALGLAALVTDSGLRRLKIQQKLLAAVVMQLDDVPAELDYRTEMILRKAHLLADDWKIEDPELIRQFMPK
;
A
#
# COMPACT_ATOMS: atom_id res chain seq x y z
N MET A 1 20.42 -52.28 -16.99
CA MET A 1 21.00 -50.97 -16.60
C MET A 1 22.32 -50.65 -17.29
N ALA A 2 23.36 -51.49 -17.22
CA ALA A 2 24.64 -51.23 -17.92
C ALA A 2 24.48 -50.95 -19.43
N PHE A 3 23.63 -51.70 -20.12
CA PHE A 3 23.29 -51.44 -21.53
C PHE A 3 22.71 -50.03 -21.76
N LEU A 4 21.83 -49.55 -20.88
CA LEU A 4 21.23 -48.21 -20.98
C LEU A 4 22.23 -47.10 -20.66
N GLN A 5 23.20 -47.35 -19.80
CA GLN A 5 24.29 -46.40 -19.53
C GLN A 5 25.20 -46.24 -20.75
N ASN A 6 25.58 -47.36 -21.39
CA ASN A 6 26.38 -47.37 -22.62
C ASN A 6 25.61 -46.84 -23.84
N PHE A 7 24.28 -47.03 -23.89
CA PHE A 7 23.41 -46.50 -24.96
C PHE A 7 23.58 -44.99 -25.16
N ARG A 8 23.70 -44.23 -24.05
CA ARG A 8 23.89 -42.77 -24.11
C ARG A 8 25.18 -42.40 -24.85
N GLU A 9 26.24 -43.16 -24.62
CA GLU A 9 27.54 -42.97 -25.25
C GLU A 9 27.51 -43.38 -26.72
N TRP A 10 26.92 -44.55 -27.03
CA TRP A 10 26.77 -45.06 -28.39
C TRP A 10 25.93 -44.13 -29.27
N ARG A 11 24.81 -43.60 -28.76
CA ARG A 11 23.98 -42.65 -29.51
C ARG A 11 24.71 -41.33 -29.78
N GLY A 12 25.50 -40.85 -28.81
CA GLY A 12 26.33 -39.66 -28.99
C GLY A 12 27.33 -39.81 -30.15
N THR A 13 27.80 -41.03 -30.43
CA THR A 13 28.69 -41.30 -31.57
C THR A 13 27.98 -41.39 -32.92
N THR A 14 26.68 -41.69 -32.97
CA THR A 14 25.90 -41.80 -34.23
C THR A 14 25.26 -40.50 -34.71
N ASP A 15 24.92 -39.57 -33.79
CA ASP A 15 24.31 -38.28 -34.15
C ASP A 15 25.24 -37.41 -35.03
N GLY A 16 26.54 -37.70 -35.08
CA GLY A 16 27.50 -37.07 -35.99
C GLY A 16 27.45 -37.54 -37.45
N GLY A 17 26.71 -38.60 -37.77
CA GLY A 17 26.71 -39.26 -39.09
C GLY A 17 25.38 -39.31 -39.84
N ASN A 18 24.28 -38.82 -39.25
CA ASN A 18 22.92 -38.88 -39.82
C ASN A 18 22.41 -40.31 -40.18
N ASP A 19 22.96 -41.35 -39.54
CA ASP A 19 22.52 -42.74 -39.71
C ASP A 19 21.61 -43.18 -38.55
N PHE A 20 20.30 -43.10 -38.76
CA PHE A 20 19.28 -43.47 -37.77
C PHE A 20 19.01 -44.99 -37.68
N ARG A 21 19.68 -45.82 -38.48
CA ARG A 21 19.47 -47.28 -38.48
C ARG A 21 19.85 -47.90 -37.13
N LEU A 22 20.89 -47.36 -36.48
CA LEU A 22 21.35 -47.83 -35.16
C LEU A 22 20.27 -47.63 -34.09
N GLY A 23 19.53 -46.52 -34.12
CA GLY A 23 18.45 -46.24 -33.15
C GLY A 23 17.32 -47.27 -33.19
N ALA A 24 16.94 -47.72 -34.39
CA ALA A 24 15.94 -48.78 -34.56
C ALA A 24 16.44 -50.14 -34.08
N THR A 25 17.68 -50.52 -34.43
CA THR A 25 18.29 -51.81 -34.02
C THR A 25 18.53 -51.86 -32.50
N MET A 26 18.77 -50.71 -31.86
CA MET A 26 18.94 -50.63 -30.42
C MET A 26 17.62 -50.74 -29.64
N SER A 27 16.52 -50.22 -30.19
CA SER A 27 15.18 -50.42 -29.61
C SER A 27 14.81 -51.91 -29.65
N GLU A 28 15.08 -52.59 -30.77
CA GLU A 28 14.92 -54.04 -30.91
C GLU A 28 15.80 -54.81 -29.93
N ALA A 29 17.08 -54.42 -29.78
CA ALA A 29 17.99 -55.04 -28.81
C ALA A 29 17.51 -54.87 -27.36
N LEU A 30 16.95 -53.71 -27.01
CA LEU A 30 16.33 -53.48 -25.70
C LEU A 30 15.08 -54.34 -25.51
N GLN A 31 14.25 -54.47 -26.53
CA GLN A 31 13.07 -55.32 -26.50
C GLN A 31 13.45 -56.79 -26.25
N MET A 32 14.42 -57.30 -27.02
CA MET A 32 14.97 -58.65 -26.84
C MET A 32 15.60 -58.84 -25.45
N ALA A 33 16.31 -57.84 -24.95
CA ALA A 33 16.92 -57.89 -23.62
C ALA A 33 15.85 -58.00 -22.53
N ILE A 34 14.81 -57.15 -22.59
CA ILE A 34 13.68 -57.17 -21.66
C ILE A 34 12.95 -58.52 -21.73
N ASP A 35 12.79 -59.09 -22.93
CA ASP A 35 12.16 -60.41 -23.12
C ASP A 35 12.95 -61.57 -22.51
N LYS A 36 14.26 -61.42 -22.33
CA LYS A 36 15.11 -62.45 -21.72
C LYS A 36 15.24 -62.31 -20.19
N VAL A 37 14.84 -61.19 -19.60
CA VAL A 37 14.84 -61.04 -18.14
C VAL A 37 13.72 -61.92 -17.54
N PRO A 38 13.98 -62.65 -16.44
CA PRO A 38 12.94 -63.37 -15.70
C PRO A 38 11.82 -62.43 -15.22
N LYS A 39 10.57 -62.89 -15.29
CA LYS A 39 9.39 -62.15 -14.80
C LYS A 39 8.92 -62.77 -13.48
N PRO A 40 8.38 -61.99 -12.52
CA PRO A 40 8.17 -60.53 -12.53
C PRO A 40 9.48 -59.72 -12.55
N LEU A 41 9.44 -58.50 -13.08
CA LEU A 41 10.61 -57.60 -13.07
C LEU A 41 10.86 -57.07 -11.64
N PRO A 42 12.12 -56.93 -11.20
CA PRO A 42 12.43 -56.33 -9.90
C PRO A 42 11.87 -54.89 -9.78
N GLY A 43 11.16 -54.60 -8.69
CA GLY A 43 10.46 -53.32 -8.52
C GLY A 43 11.38 -52.09 -8.46
N ASP A 44 12.59 -52.25 -7.92
CA ASP A 44 13.65 -51.24 -7.92
C ASP A 44 14.13 -50.91 -9.35
N LEU A 45 14.26 -51.93 -10.20
CA LEU A 45 14.58 -51.76 -11.62
C LEU A 45 13.45 -51.02 -12.36
N VAL A 46 12.19 -51.41 -12.13
CA VAL A 46 11.02 -50.76 -12.74
C VAL A 46 10.98 -49.28 -12.37
N LEU A 47 11.11 -48.98 -11.08
CA LEU A 47 11.10 -47.61 -10.57
C LEU A 47 12.25 -46.77 -11.14
N GLN A 48 13.45 -47.33 -11.21
CA GLN A 48 14.61 -46.63 -11.76
C GLN A 48 14.45 -46.33 -13.26
N LEU A 49 13.90 -47.27 -14.05
CA LEU A 49 13.63 -47.07 -15.47
C LEU A 49 12.58 -45.98 -15.70
N LEU A 50 11.48 -45.98 -14.94
CA LEU A 50 10.43 -44.96 -15.05
C LEU A 50 10.92 -43.56 -14.62
N ARG A 51 11.71 -43.47 -13.54
CA ARG A 51 12.33 -42.21 -13.10
C ARG A 51 13.22 -41.61 -14.18
N ASN A 52 14.09 -42.44 -14.76
CA ASN A 52 15.00 -42.02 -15.83
C ASN A 52 14.24 -41.65 -17.11
N TYR A 53 13.14 -42.34 -17.40
CA TYR A 53 12.26 -42.02 -18.52
C TYR A 53 11.60 -40.64 -18.33
N GLY A 54 10.97 -40.42 -17.17
CA GLY A 54 10.26 -39.18 -16.88
C GLY A 54 11.16 -37.99 -16.54
N SER A 55 12.45 -38.17 -16.26
CA SER A 55 13.38 -37.05 -16.00
C SER A 55 13.71 -36.23 -17.26
N GLY A 56 13.09 -36.53 -18.40
CA GLY A 56 13.23 -35.74 -19.63
C GLY A 56 14.58 -35.93 -20.33
N LEU A 57 15.28 -37.04 -20.10
CA LEU A 57 16.46 -37.38 -20.87
C LEU A 57 16.02 -37.67 -22.31
N SER A 58 16.24 -36.72 -23.22
CA SER A 58 15.71 -36.77 -24.60
C SER A 58 15.99 -38.09 -25.31
N TRP A 59 17.09 -38.77 -24.97
CA TRP A 59 17.47 -40.01 -25.62
C TRP A 59 16.60 -41.24 -25.27
N MET A 60 16.03 -41.32 -24.06
CA MET A 60 15.14 -42.44 -23.69
C MET A 60 13.77 -42.32 -24.36
N LEU A 61 13.26 -41.10 -24.51
CA LEU A 61 11.98 -40.83 -25.17
C LEU A 61 11.95 -41.30 -26.64
N PHE A 62 13.11 -41.32 -27.32
CA PHE A 62 13.22 -41.68 -28.74
C PHE A 62 13.63 -43.13 -29.02
N GLY A 63 14.04 -43.92 -28.02
CA GLY A 63 14.62 -45.26 -28.27
C GLY A 63 14.31 -46.35 -27.25
N PHE A 64 13.68 -46.03 -26.11
CA PHE A 64 13.25 -47.03 -25.15
C PHE A 64 11.88 -47.61 -25.55
N PRO A 65 11.70 -48.94 -25.62
CA PRO A 65 10.44 -49.56 -26.05
C PRO A 65 9.39 -49.52 -24.92
N LEU A 66 8.96 -48.32 -24.52
CA LEU A 66 8.09 -48.10 -23.36
C LEU A 66 6.79 -48.91 -23.46
N ARG A 67 6.14 -48.94 -24.62
CA ARG A 67 4.90 -49.72 -24.82
C ARG A 67 5.12 -51.19 -24.47
N HIS A 68 6.18 -51.79 -25.01
CA HIS A 68 6.53 -53.18 -24.75
C HIS A 68 6.87 -53.41 -23.28
N PHE A 69 7.68 -52.52 -22.71
CA PHE A 69 8.04 -52.56 -21.29
C PHE A 69 6.80 -52.52 -20.38
N LEU A 70 5.87 -51.59 -20.60
CA LEU A 70 4.65 -51.48 -19.81
C LEU A 70 3.74 -52.70 -19.97
N SER A 71 3.68 -53.30 -21.18
CA SER A 71 2.87 -54.49 -21.43
C SER A 71 3.34 -55.75 -20.68
N LEU A 72 4.57 -55.74 -20.16
CA LEU A 72 5.15 -56.84 -19.40
C LEU A 72 4.97 -56.68 -17.88
N LEU A 73 4.48 -55.54 -17.43
CA LEU A 73 4.21 -55.27 -16.02
C LEU A 73 2.81 -55.73 -15.65
N THR A 74 2.65 -56.19 -14.41
CA THR A 74 1.37 -56.58 -13.83
C THR A 74 1.04 -55.71 -12.62
N ARG A 75 -0.26 -55.65 -12.26
CA ARG A 75 -0.74 -54.86 -11.11
C ARG A 75 -0.09 -55.25 -9.78
N ASN A 76 0.31 -56.50 -9.64
CA ASN A 76 0.95 -57.03 -8.42
C ASN A 76 2.37 -56.47 -8.21
N GLU A 77 2.99 -55.93 -9.26
CA GLU A 77 4.34 -55.34 -9.22
C GLU A 77 4.31 -53.83 -8.93
N MET A 78 3.11 -53.21 -8.81
CA MET A 78 2.93 -51.75 -8.75
C MET A 78 2.93 -51.20 -7.32
N THR A 79 4.11 -50.80 -6.84
CA THR A 79 4.26 -50.02 -5.60
C THR A 79 3.73 -48.59 -5.75
N ASP A 80 3.43 -47.91 -4.64
CA ASP A 80 2.95 -46.52 -4.65
C ASP A 80 3.92 -45.57 -5.38
N GLU A 81 5.22 -45.83 -5.25
CA GLU A 81 6.28 -45.06 -5.90
C GLU A 81 6.28 -45.27 -7.43
N ILE A 82 6.06 -46.51 -7.89
CA ILE A 82 5.93 -46.82 -9.32
C ILE A 82 4.68 -46.16 -9.89
N ARG A 83 3.56 -46.21 -9.16
CA ARG A 83 2.30 -45.54 -9.56
C ARG A 83 2.49 -44.03 -9.66
N ALA A 84 3.22 -43.42 -8.74
CA ALA A 84 3.53 -41.99 -8.78
C ALA A 84 4.35 -41.60 -10.03
N GLU A 85 5.35 -42.41 -10.40
CA GLU A 85 6.14 -42.16 -11.62
C GLU A 85 5.33 -42.38 -12.90
N LEU A 86 4.48 -43.40 -12.94
CA LEU A 86 3.55 -43.62 -14.06
C LEU A 86 2.59 -42.44 -14.24
N ARG A 87 2.03 -41.92 -13.13
CA ARG A 87 1.21 -40.69 -13.13
C ARG A 87 1.99 -39.47 -13.61
N ARG A 88 3.30 -39.40 -13.34
CA ARG A 88 4.18 -38.31 -13.77
C ARG A 88 4.45 -38.32 -15.28
N ILE A 89 4.58 -39.49 -15.90
CA ILE A 89 4.86 -39.59 -17.35
C ILE A 89 3.59 -39.60 -18.22
N MET A 90 2.44 -39.96 -17.65
CA MET A 90 1.14 -40.01 -18.34
C MET A 90 0.78 -38.73 -19.14
N PRO A 91 1.07 -37.50 -18.66
CA PRO A 91 0.84 -36.27 -19.43
C PRO A 91 1.53 -36.22 -20.79
N HIS A 92 2.66 -36.91 -20.99
CA HIS A 92 3.36 -36.96 -22.28
C HIS A 92 2.58 -37.71 -23.38
N TYR A 93 1.61 -38.54 -22.99
CA TYR A 93 0.76 -39.33 -23.88
C TYR A 93 -0.68 -38.80 -23.92
N SER A 94 -0.86 -37.54 -23.53
CA SER A 94 -2.17 -36.88 -23.54
C SER A 94 -2.55 -36.41 -24.95
N PRO A 95 -3.86 -36.30 -25.25
CA PRO A 95 -4.30 -35.75 -26.52
C PRO A 95 -3.64 -34.40 -26.81
N THR A 96 -3.32 -34.16 -28.08
CA THR A 96 -2.90 -32.84 -28.53
C THR A 96 -4.01 -31.80 -28.25
N ALA A 97 -3.68 -30.51 -28.35
CA ALA A 97 -4.65 -29.43 -28.10
C ALA A 97 -5.93 -29.50 -28.99
N THR A 98 -5.92 -30.31 -30.05
CA THR A 98 -7.04 -30.56 -30.97
C THR A 98 -7.85 -31.83 -30.62
N GLY A 99 -7.52 -32.53 -29.53
CA GLY A 99 -8.21 -33.74 -29.08
C GLY A 99 -7.87 -35.01 -29.88
N LYS A 100 -6.99 -34.92 -30.90
CA LYS A 100 -6.51 -36.10 -31.62
C LYS A 100 -5.38 -36.78 -30.84
N ILE A 101 -5.54 -38.09 -30.63
CA ILE A 101 -4.53 -38.99 -30.08
C ILE A 101 -4.04 -39.87 -31.23
N GLU A 102 -2.72 -39.93 -31.44
CA GLU A 102 -2.16 -40.89 -32.39
C GLU A 102 -2.38 -42.31 -31.86
N PRO A 103 -2.78 -43.30 -32.68
CA PRO A 103 -3.17 -44.63 -32.21
C PRO A 103 -2.16 -45.31 -31.28
N HIS A 104 -0.85 -45.08 -31.52
CA HIS A 104 0.22 -45.67 -30.72
C HIS A 104 0.36 -45.02 -29.31
N LEU A 105 -0.02 -43.76 -29.14
CA LEU A 105 -0.02 -43.05 -27.84
C LEU A 105 -1.21 -43.51 -26.98
N GLU A 106 -2.34 -43.81 -27.61
CA GLU A 106 -3.55 -44.32 -26.94
C GLU A 106 -3.30 -45.69 -26.30
N GLU A 107 -2.56 -46.57 -26.98
CA GLU A 107 -2.20 -47.89 -26.45
C GLU A 107 -1.29 -47.79 -25.23
N VAL A 108 -0.28 -46.91 -25.27
CA VAL A 108 0.60 -46.66 -24.12
C VAL A 108 -0.19 -46.11 -22.94
N ARG A 109 -1.09 -45.17 -23.20
CA ARG A 109 -1.96 -44.58 -22.17
C ARG A 109 -2.85 -45.64 -21.52
N LYS A 110 -3.47 -46.54 -22.28
CA LYS A 110 -4.28 -47.64 -21.75
C LYS A 110 -3.50 -48.54 -20.80
N LEU A 111 -2.26 -48.90 -21.16
CA LEU A 111 -1.38 -49.68 -20.31
C LEU A 111 -1.06 -48.95 -18.99
N ILE A 112 -0.74 -47.65 -19.05
CA ILE A 112 -0.48 -46.84 -17.85
C ILE A 112 -1.70 -46.82 -16.93
N VAL A 113 -2.90 -46.57 -17.47
CA VAL A 113 -4.16 -46.53 -16.71
C VAL A 113 -4.43 -47.87 -16.03
N GLU A 114 -4.17 -48.98 -16.73
CA GLU A 114 -4.35 -50.33 -16.19
C GLU A 114 -3.40 -50.64 -15.02
N LEU A 115 -2.16 -50.17 -15.11
CA LEU A 115 -1.11 -50.39 -14.11
C LEU A 115 -1.26 -49.51 -12.87
N ILE A 116 -1.67 -48.25 -13.02
CA ILE A 116 -1.85 -47.34 -11.87
C ILE A 116 -3.09 -47.66 -11.03
N TRP A 117 -3.98 -48.52 -11.51
CA TRP A 117 -5.24 -48.87 -10.85
C TRP A 117 -5.03 -49.68 -9.56
N VAL A 118 -5.56 -49.18 -8.43
CA VAL A 118 -5.59 -49.89 -7.14
C VAL A 118 -6.97 -50.51 -6.94
N GLU A 119 -7.05 -51.74 -6.47
CA GLU A 119 -8.32 -52.40 -6.15
C GLU A 119 -9.02 -51.65 -4.99
N GLY A 120 -10.21 -51.09 -5.25
CA GLY A 120 -10.91 -50.17 -4.36
C GLY A 120 -10.81 -48.68 -4.76
N GLU A 121 -9.85 -48.31 -5.61
CA GLU A 121 -9.84 -47.01 -6.29
C GLU A 121 -10.69 -47.07 -7.57
N LYS A 122 -11.54 -46.05 -7.78
CA LYS A 122 -12.27 -45.92 -9.05
C LYS A 122 -11.27 -45.55 -10.15
N PRO A 123 -11.23 -46.27 -11.29
CA PRO A 123 -10.35 -45.91 -12.40
C PRO A 123 -10.69 -44.50 -12.90
N LEU A 124 -9.66 -43.75 -13.30
CA LEU A 124 -9.83 -42.48 -14.01
C LEU A 124 -10.59 -42.76 -15.30
N ASP A 125 -11.65 -42.00 -15.55
CA ASP A 125 -12.29 -42.00 -16.87
C ASP A 125 -11.24 -41.58 -17.91
N PRO A 126 -11.03 -42.32 -19.01
CA PRO A 126 -9.97 -42.05 -19.99
C PRO A 126 -9.92 -40.60 -20.51
N GLY A 127 -11.02 -39.85 -20.43
CA GLY A 127 -11.13 -38.43 -20.80
C GLY A 127 -11.06 -37.41 -19.66
N ARG A 128 -10.73 -37.81 -18.42
CA ARG A 128 -10.74 -36.93 -17.23
C ARG A 128 -9.40 -36.94 -16.48
N GLY A 129 -9.01 -35.78 -15.98
CA GLY A 129 -7.89 -35.60 -15.06
C GLY A 129 -8.33 -35.60 -13.59
N PRO A 130 -7.39 -35.47 -12.62
CA PRO A 130 -7.68 -35.50 -11.19
C PRO A 130 -8.69 -34.45 -10.73
N TRP A 131 -8.66 -33.24 -11.32
CA TRP A 131 -9.61 -32.18 -10.96
C TRP A 131 -11.01 -32.51 -11.49
N SER A 132 -11.14 -32.86 -12.77
CA SER A 132 -12.43 -33.17 -13.38
C SER A 132 -13.04 -34.42 -12.77
N GLN A 133 -12.23 -35.43 -12.41
CA GLN A 133 -12.72 -36.62 -11.73
C GLN A 133 -13.45 -36.26 -10.41
N ILE A 134 -12.82 -35.45 -9.55
CA ILE A 134 -13.44 -34.98 -8.30
C ILE A 134 -14.73 -34.22 -8.58
N VAL A 135 -14.74 -33.36 -9.61
CA VAL A 135 -15.91 -32.56 -9.97
C VAL A 135 -17.09 -33.43 -10.43
N PHE A 136 -16.86 -34.37 -11.33
CA PHE A 136 -17.91 -35.25 -11.85
C PHE A 136 -18.40 -36.27 -10.82
N ASP A 137 -17.53 -36.73 -9.92
CA ASP A 137 -17.91 -37.66 -8.86
C ASP A 137 -18.98 -37.10 -7.92
N GLN A 138 -19.04 -35.77 -7.76
CA GLN A 138 -20.03 -35.10 -6.91
C GLN A 138 -21.48 -35.20 -7.43
N PHE A 139 -21.69 -35.66 -8.66
CA PHE A 139 -23.02 -35.73 -9.31
C PHE A 139 -23.52 -37.16 -9.50
N LYS A 140 -22.74 -38.17 -9.11
CA LYS A 140 -23.10 -39.58 -9.31
C LYS A 140 -24.38 -39.99 -8.59
N GLU A 141 -24.63 -39.38 -7.43
CA GLU A 141 -25.78 -39.66 -6.57
C GLU A 141 -26.95 -38.67 -6.80
N TYR A 142 -26.83 -37.77 -7.77
CA TYR A 142 -27.89 -36.81 -8.08
C TYR A 142 -29.00 -37.50 -8.88
N GLU A 143 -30.24 -37.02 -8.71
CA GLU A 143 -31.35 -37.40 -9.59
C GLU A 143 -30.99 -37.13 -11.06
N GLU A 144 -31.50 -38.00 -11.94
CA GLU A 144 -31.09 -38.08 -13.35
C GLU A 144 -31.14 -36.72 -14.07
N VAL A 145 -32.23 -35.97 -13.89
CA VAL A 145 -32.42 -34.64 -14.50
C VAL A 145 -31.38 -33.64 -14.00
N ALA A 146 -31.12 -33.61 -12.69
CA ALA A 146 -30.14 -32.71 -12.10
C ALA A 146 -28.72 -33.08 -12.56
N ARG A 147 -28.39 -34.38 -12.59
CA ARG A 147 -27.10 -34.89 -13.08
C ARG A 147 -26.86 -34.48 -14.53
N ILE A 148 -27.83 -34.72 -15.42
CA ILE A 148 -27.75 -34.35 -16.85
C ILE A 148 -27.53 -32.85 -17.02
N GLY A 149 -28.20 -32.01 -16.22
CA GLY A 149 -28.01 -30.56 -16.25
C GLY A 149 -26.57 -30.15 -15.91
N TRP A 150 -26.00 -30.70 -14.84
CA TRP A 150 -24.62 -30.40 -14.42
C TRP A 150 -23.57 -30.93 -15.39
N GLU A 151 -23.76 -32.16 -15.88
CA GLU A 151 -22.88 -32.74 -16.91
C GLU A 151 -22.94 -31.93 -18.21
N GLY A 152 -24.13 -31.47 -18.61
CA GLY A 152 -24.31 -30.59 -19.77
C GLY A 152 -23.61 -29.24 -19.62
N LEU A 153 -23.60 -28.66 -18.42
CA LEU A 153 -22.83 -27.44 -18.14
C LEU A 153 -21.32 -27.68 -18.23
N LEU A 154 -20.81 -28.78 -17.66
CA LEU A 154 -19.39 -29.12 -17.73
C LEU A 154 -18.94 -29.47 -19.16
N GLU A 155 -19.78 -30.13 -19.94
CA GLU A 155 -19.52 -30.42 -21.34
C GLU A 155 -19.50 -29.13 -22.18
N HIS A 156 -20.41 -28.19 -21.89
CA HIS A 156 -20.36 -26.85 -22.47
C HIS A 156 -19.07 -26.10 -22.09
N CYS A 157 -18.60 -26.22 -20.84
CA CYS A 157 -17.30 -25.68 -20.42
C CYS A 157 -16.13 -26.29 -21.22
N ARG A 158 -16.15 -27.61 -21.44
CA ARG A 158 -15.14 -28.34 -22.22
C ARG A 158 -15.11 -27.93 -23.69
N SER A 159 -16.27 -27.60 -24.26
CA SER A 159 -16.41 -27.23 -25.68
C SER A 159 -15.71 -25.92 -26.09
N LEU A 160 -15.20 -25.13 -25.12
CA LEU A 160 -14.53 -23.88 -25.40
C LEU A 160 -13.15 -24.10 -26.02
N GLU A 161 -13.06 -24.03 -27.35
CA GLU A 161 -11.80 -24.14 -28.09
C GLU A 161 -11.00 -22.83 -28.04
N GLN A 162 -11.65 -21.68 -28.23
CA GLN A 162 -10.99 -20.37 -28.27
C GLN A 162 -10.42 -19.94 -26.91
N THR A 163 -9.46 -19.02 -26.93
CA THR A 163 -8.90 -18.42 -25.70
C THR A 163 -9.93 -17.55 -24.98
N VAL A 164 -10.75 -16.82 -25.73
CA VAL A 164 -11.84 -15.96 -25.26
C VAL A 164 -13.16 -16.43 -25.90
N PRO A 165 -14.25 -16.63 -25.13
CA PRO A 165 -15.51 -17.12 -25.64
C PRO A 165 -16.26 -16.09 -26.49
N GLY A 166 -16.87 -16.56 -27.59
CA GLY A 166 -17.75 -15.74 -28.43
C GLY A 166 -19.17 -15.56 -27.85
N ALA A 167 -19.95 -14.67 -28.47
CA ALA A 167 -21.31 -14.33 -28.02
C ALA A 167 -22.26 -15.54 -27.89
N LYS A 168 -22.19 -16.49 -28.83
CA LYS A 168 -23.00 -17.73 -28.80
C LYS A 168 -22.69 -18.59 -27.57
N TRP A 169 -21.40 -18.75 -27.24
CA TRP A 169 -20.97 -19.51 -26.07
C TRP A 169 -21.44 -18.83 -24.79
N ASN A 170 -21.27 -17.51 -24.66
CA ASN A 170 -21.73 -16.75 -23.50
C ASN A 170 -23.24 -16.83 -23.29
N LYS A 171 -24.03 -16.73 -24.37
CA LYS A 171 -25.49 -16.89 -24.31
C LYS A 171 -25.86 -18.26 -23.75
N ARG A 172 -25.27 -19.32 -24.30
CA ARG A 172 -25.54 -20.69 -23.84
C ARG A 172 -25.11 -20.93 -22.39
N SER A 173 -23.98 -20.34 -21.95
CA SER A 173 -23.55 -20.40 -20.56
C SER A 173 -24.60 -19.80 -19.62
N ARG A 174 -25.14 -18.62 -19.94
CA ARG A 174 -26.20 -17.99 -19.12
C ARG A 174 -27.46 -18.86 -19.04
N GLU A 175 -27.90 -19.43 -20.16
CA GLU A 175 -29.06 -20.33 -20.19
C GLU A 175 -28.87 -21.56 -19.28
N LEU A 176 -27.71 -22.22 -19.38
CA LEU A 176 -27.39 -23.39 -18.56
C LEU A 176 -27.26 -23.04 -17.07
N MET A 177 -26.63 -21.91 -16.75
CA MET A 177 -26.49 -21.43 -15.38
C MET A 177 -27.85 -21.05 -14.77
N ALA A 178 -28.71 -20.40 -15.53
CA ALA A 178 -30.07 -20.07 -15.09
C ALA A 178 -30.90 -21.33 -14.85
N ALA A 179 -30.83 -22.32 -15.73
CA ALA A 179 -31.55 -23.59 -15.59
C ALA A 179 -31.15 -24.39 -14.34
N LEU A 180 -29.90 -24.26 -13.88
CA LEU A 180 -29.37 -24.94 -12.69
C LEU A 180 -29.51 -24.12 -11.38
N GLY A 181 -29.94 -22.85 -11.49
CA GLY A 181 -29.99 -21.88 -10.41
C GLY A 181 -28.64 -21.18 -10.20
N GLU A 182 -28.61 -19.87 -10.43
CA GLU A 182 -27.36 -19.08 -10.45
C GLU A 182 -26.58 -19.15 -9.15
N GLU A 183 -27.23 -19.00 -7.99
CA GLU A 183 -26.55 -19.10 -6.68
C GLU A 183 -25.95 -20.50 -6.45
N ARG A 184 -26.69 -21.55 -6.82
CA ARG A 184 -26.25 -22.94 -6.69
C ARG A 184 -25.02 -23.19 -7.56
N VAL A 185 -25.05 -22.69 -8.80
CA VAL A 185 -23.91 -22.76 -9.73
C VAL A 185 -22.72 -21.97 -9.22
N THR A 186 -22.93 -20.73 -8.78
CA THR A 186 -21.89 -19.86 -8.21
C THR A 186 -21.18 -20.57 -7.05
N SER A 187 -21.94 -20.97 -6.03
CA SER A 187 -21.42 -21.62 -4.82
C SER A 187 -20.62 -22.89 -5.15
N ARG A 188 -21.07 -23.67 -6.15
CA ARG A 188 -20.40 -24.91 -6.57
C ARG A 188 -19.12 -24.65 -7.36
N MET A 189 -19.14 -23.73 -8.33
CA MET A 189 -17.96 -23.36 -9.11
C MET A 189 -16.86 -22.73 -8.25
N LEU A 190 -17.22 -21.90 -7.26
CA LEU A 190 -16.27 -21.37 -6.28
C LEU A 190 -15.56 -22.48 -5.52
N ARG A 191 -16.30 -23.51 -5.06
CA ARG A 191 -15.71 -24.70 -4.42
C ARG A 191 -14.81 -25.50 -5.37
N TRP A 192 -15.14 -25.59 -6.65
CA TRP A 192 -14.29 -26.28 -7.63
C TRP A 192 -12.97 -25.56 -7.88
N LEU A 193 -12.97 -24.23 -7.96
CA LEU A 193 -11.72 -23.47 -8.03
C LEU A 193 -10.92 -23.62 -6.73
N ALA A 194 -11.56 -23.67 -5.56
CA ALA A 194 -10.86 -23.87 -4.29
C ALA A 194 -10.08 -25.20 -4.19
N LEU A 195 -10.38 -26.20 -5.02
CA LEU A 195 -9.59 -27.44 -5.12
C LEU A 195 -8.14 -27.21 -5.62
N GLY A 196 -7.89 -26.08 -6.30
CA GLY A 196 -6.63 -25.83 -7.00
C GLY A 196 -6.51 -26.59 -8.32
N PRO A 197 -5.48 -26.31 -9.15
CA PRO A 197 -5.38 -26.84 -10.51
C PRO A 197 -5.00 -28.33 -10.57
N THR A 198 -4.37 -28.86 -9.51
CA THR A 198 -3.88 -30.24 -9.42
C THR A 198 -4.20 -30.83 -8.04
N PRO A 199 -5.48 -31.03 -7.70
CA PRO A 199 -5.88 -31.52 -6.38
C PRO A 199 -5.34 -32.92 -6.12
N ASN A 200 -4.92 -33.17 -4.87
CA ASN A 200 -4.34 -34.44 -4.42
C ASN A 200 -3.09 -34.89 -5.21
N GLN A 201 -2.40 -33.96 -5.88
CA GLN A 201 -1.14 -34.23 -6.59
C GLN A 201 0.05 -33.55 -5.90
N PRO A 202 1.29 -34.03 -6.13
CA PRO A 202 2.50 -33.37 -5.68
C PRO A 202 2.59 -31.90 -6.08
N ARG A 203 3.32 -31.09 -5.31
CA ARG A 203 3.41 -29.63 -5.51
C ARG A 203 4.05 -29.25 -6.85
N ASP A 204 4.85 -30.11 -7.45
CA ASP A 204 5.49 -29.94 -8.75
C ASP A 204 4.70 -30.58 -9.91
N ALA A 205 3.48 -31.08 -9.66
CA ALA A 205 2.60 -31.57 -10.70
C ALA A 205 2.13 -30.45 -11.64
N ILE A 206 2.03 -30.79 -12.92
CA ILE A 206 1.46 -29.97 -13.99
C ILE A 206 -0.03 -30.31 -14.10
N SER A 207 -0.88 -29.32 -14.35
CA SER A 207 -2.30 -29.57 -14.62
C SER A 207 -2.46 -30.37 -15.92
N PRO A 208 -3.17 -31.52 -15.90
CA PRO A 208 -3.42 -32.29 -17.11
C PRO A 208 -4.21 -31.48 -18.16
N ILE A 209 -4.01 -31.83 -19.44
CA ILE A 209 -4.70 -31.16 -20.55
C ILE A 209 -6.21 -31.40 -20.48
N GLU A 210 -6.61 -32.57 -20.00
CA GLU A 210 -7.98 -33.02 -19.81
C GLU A 210 -8.74 -32.08 -18.85
N ASP A 211 -8.08 -31.65 -17.77
CA ASP A 211 -8.67 -30.73 -16.78
C ASP A 211 -8.68 -29.28 -17.28
N SER A 212 -7.68 -28.89 -18.08
CA SER A 212 -7.48 -27.51 -18.51
C SER A 212 -8.67 -26.96 -19.32
N ALA A 213 -9.39 -27.80 -20.07
CA ALA A 213 -10.58 -27.37 -20.81
C ALA A 213 -11.75 -27.03 -19.88
N TYR A 214 -12.05 -27.91 -18.92
CA TYR A 214 -13.11 -27.69 -17.93
C TYR A 214 -12.80 -26.49 -17.03
N GLN A 215 -11.57 -26.42 -16.49
CA GLN A 215 -11.12 -25.34 -15.61
C GLN A 215 -11.26 -23.98 -16.32
N LYS A 216 -10.83 -23.89 -17.58
CA LYS A 216 -10.98 -22.69 -18.41
C LYS A 216 -12.45 -22.32 -18.59
N GLY A 217 -13.31 -23.28 -18.94
CA GLY A 217 -14.74 -23.04 -19.13
C GLY A 217 -15.43 -22.55 -17.85
N VAL A 218 -15.10 -23.12 -16.69
CA VAL A 218 -15.63 -22.70 -15.38
C VAL A 218 -15.23 -21.25 -15.05
N ILE A 219 -13.97 -20.87 -15.29
CA ILE A 219 -13.50 -19.48 -15.11
C ILE A 219 -14.33 -18.51 -15.98
N TRP A 220 -14.55 -18.85 -17.26
CA TRP A 220 -15.34 -18.01 -18.17
C TRP A 220 -16.82 -17.97 -17.82
N CYS A 221 -17.39 -19.02 -17.24
CA CYS A 221 -18.75 -18.99 -16.68
C CYS A 221 -18.83 -18.07 -15.46
N LEU A 222 -17.89 -18.19 -14.51
CA LEU A 222 -17.85 -17.35 -13.30
C LEU A 222 -17.71 -15.85 -13.63
N ARG A 223 -16.95 -15.50 -14.68
CA ARG A 223 -16.85 -14.12 -15.16
C ARG A 223 -18.23 -13.49 -15.44
N LEU A 224 -19.17 -14.25 -16.01
CA LEU A 224 -20.48 -13.74 -16.42
C LEU A 224 -21.36 -13.30 -15.25
N LEU A 225 -20.98 -13.64 -14.01
CA LEU A 225 -21.69 -13.26 -12.79
C LEU A 225 -21.34 -11.85 -12.31
N GLU A 226 -20.15 -11.35 -12.66
CA GLU A 226 -19.65 -10.02 -12.25
C GLU A 226 -19.65 -9.80 -10.71
N LYS A 227 -19.51 -10.90 -9.94
CA LYS A 227 -19.50 -10.89 -8.46
C LYS A 227 -18.09 -10.78 -7.88
N ARG A 228 -18.00 -10.16 -6.69
CA ARG A 228 -16.74 -9.99 -5.92
C ARG A 228 -16.06 -11.32 -5.63
N GLU A 229 -16.82 -12.29 -5.16
CA GLU A 229 -16.33 -13.62 -4.77
C GLU A 229 -15.81 -14.40 -5.99
N ALA A 230 -16.42 -14.19 -7.16
CA ALA A 230 -15.96 -14.78 -8.42
C ALA A 230 -14.60 -14.21 -8.85
N ALA A 231 -14.42 -12.89 -8.80
CA ALA A 231 -13.14 -12.25 -9.12
C ALA A 231 -12.01 -12.71 -8.19
N GLN A 232 -12.31 -12.86 -6.90
CA GLN A 232 -11.35 -13.37 -5.90
C GLN A 232 -10.95 -14.83 -6.18
N ALA A 233 -11.93 -15.71 -6.38
CA ALA A 233 -11.67 -17.12 -6.67
C ALA A 233 -10.92 -17.33 -7.99
N ILE A 234 -11.25 -16.58 -9.05
CA ILE A 234 -10.53 -16.61 -10.32
C ILE A 234 -9.06 -16.23 -10.11
N THR A 235 -8.80 -15.20 -9.29
CA THR A 235 -7.43 -14.76 -8.98
C THR A 235 -6.62 -15.79 -8.24
N ASP A 236 -7.16 -16.35 -7.16
CA ASP A 236 -6.46 -17.35 -6.37
C ASP A 236 -6.13 -18.60 -7.22
N PHE A 237 -7.06 -19.00 -8.09
CA PHE A 237 -6.84 -20.09 -9.03
C PHE A 237 -5.81 -19.75 -10.10
N ALA A 238 -5.87 -18.53 -10.67
CA ALA A 238 -4.89 -18.06 -11.65
C ALA A 238 -3.47 -17.98 -11.06
N LEU A 239 -3.32 -17.54 -9.81
CA LEU A 239 -2.05 -17.57 -9.07
C LEU A 239 -1.50 -18.99 -8.94
N ALA A 240 -2.36 -19.95 -8.58
CA ALA A 240 -1.97 -21.34 -8.47
C ALA A 240 -1.50 -21.92 -9.83
N CYS A 241 -2.21 -21.59 -10.91
CA CYS A 241 -1.86 -21.97 -12.28
C CYS A 241 -0.56 -21.33 -12.80
N LEU A 242 -0.30 -20.07 -12.46
CA LEU A 242 0.87 -19.29 -12.92
C LEU A 242 2.12 -19.46 -12.04
N ARG A 243 2.04 -20.30 -11.01
CA ARG A 243 3.19 -20.65 -10.17
C ARG A 243 4.27 -21.33 -11.00
N LYS A 244 5.50 -20.84 -10.90
CA LYS A 244 6.67 -21.39 -11.61
C LYS A 244 7.19 -22.67 -10.95
N ILE A 245 7.28 -23.74 -11.72
CA ILE A 245 7.99 -24.98 -11.40
C ILE A 245 9.39 -24.90 -12.03
N PRO A 246 10.49 -25.09 -11.26
CA PRO A 246 11.85 -25.07 -11.79
C PRO A 246 12.01 -26.01 -13.00
N MET A 247 12.71 -25.54 -14.04
CA MET A 247 13.00 -26.30 -15.28
C MET A 247 11.79 -26.71 -16.14
N ILE A 248 10.55 -26.54 -15.67
CA ILE A 248 9.33 -26.98 -16.37
C ILE A 248 8.52 -25.79 -16.90
N GLY A 249 8.27 -24.77 -16.08
CA GLY A 249 7.39 -23.65 -16.44
C GLY A 249 6.21 -23.49 -15.48
N ALA A 250 5.08 -22.96 -15.94
CA ALA A 250 3.89 -22.76 -15.10
C ALA A 250 3.09 -24.07 -14.92
N VAL A 251 2.40 -24.23 -13.78
CA VAL A 251 1.50 -25.38 -13.51
C VAL A 251 0.45 -25.54 -14.62
N SER A 252 -0.15 -24.43 -15.07
CA SER A 252 -0.97 -24.38 -16.28
C SER A 252 -0.98 -22.98 -16.85
N GLN A 253 -0.20 -22.76 -17.91
CA GLN A 253 -0.19 -21.46 -18.60
C GLN A 253 -1.55 -21.16 -19.24
N LYS A 254 -2.18 -22.16 -19.87
CA LYS A 254 -3.46 -22.02 -20.58
C LYS A 254 -4.58 -21.53 -19.64
N VAL A 255 -4.69 -22.16 -18.48
CA VAL A 255 -5.74 -21.85 -17.49
C VAL A 255 -5.42 -20.56 -16.73
N GLY A 256 -4.14 -20.33 -16.39
CA GLY A 256 -3.71 -19.08 -15.77
C GLY A 256 -4.00 -17.86 -16.65
N PHE A 257 -3.74 -17.94 -17.95
CA PHE A 257 -4.03 -16.84 -18.88
C PHE A 257 -5.53 -16.61 -19.07
N ALA A 258 -6.33 -17.69 -19.07
CA ALA A 258 -7.79 -17.56 -19.08
C ALA A 258 -8.30 -16.83 -17.83
N GLY A 259 -7.74 -17.10 -16.65
CA GLY A 259 -8.06 -16.37 -15.42
C GLY A 259 -7.79 -14.87 -15.52
N VAL A 260 -6.59 -14.50 -16.01
CA VAL A 260 -6.22 -13.09 -16.23
C VAL A 260 -7.15 -12.40 -17.23
N GLN A 261 -7.44 -13.04 -18.35
CA GLN A 261 -8.32 -12.48 -19.38
C GLN A 261 -9.78 -12.40 -18.94
N ALA A 262 -10.25 -13.39 -18.17
CA ALA A 262 -11.58 -13.37 -17.59
C ALA A 262 -11.74 -12.15 -16.67
N LEU A 263 -10.78 -11.90 -15.76
CA LEU A 263 -10.78 -10.70 -14.91
C LEU A 263 -10.74 -9.41 -15.75
N GLY A 264 -9.91 -9.35 -16.79
CA GLY A 264 -9.86 -8.19 -17.71
C GLY A 264 -11.18 -7.92 -18.46
N ALA A 265 -12.03 -8.95 -18.54
CA ALA A 265 -13.31 -8.90 -19.21
C ALA A 265 -14.49 -8.76 -18.24
N MET A 266 -14.28 -8.70 -16.92
CA MET A 266 -15.35 -8.42 -15.94
C MET A 266 -15.60 -6.92 -15.85
N ASP A 267 -16.86 -6.55 -15.65
CA ASP A 267 -17.30 -5.15 -15.53
C ASP A 267 -17.56 -4.81 -14.05
N CYS A 268 -16.61 -5.18 -13.17
CA CYS A 268 -16.68 -4.91 -11.74
C CYS A 268 -15.35 -4.39 -11.20
N THR A 269 -15.40 -3.43 -10.26
CA THR A 269 -14.23 -2.80 -9.64
C THR A 269 -13.29 -3.80 -8.96
N GLU A 270 -13.86 -4.86 -8.35
CA GLU A 270 -13.07 -5.93 -7.72
C GLU A 270 -12.13 -6.62 -8.72
N ALA A 271 -12.51 -6.75 -10.00
CA ALA A 271 -11.65 -7.40 -10.98
C ALA A 271 -10.36 -6.61 -11.23
N VAL A 272 -10.44 -5.28 -11.16
CA VAL A 272 -9.27 -4.38 -11.26
C VAL A 272 -8.37 -4.50 -10.02
N ALA A 273 -8.97 -4.58 -8.83
CA ALA A 273 -8.25 -4.87 -7.58
C ALA A 273 -7.47 -6.20 -7.68
N GLN A 274 -8.15 -7.22 -8.18
CA GLN A 274 -7.61 -8.57 -8.31
C GLN A 274 -6.53 -8.70 -9.41
N LEU A 275 -6.65 -8.00 -10.54
CA LEU A 275 -5.60 -7.91 -11.56
C LEU A 275 -4.34 -7.21 -11.03
N THR A 276 -4.53 -6.19 -10.21
CA THR A 276 -3.44 -5.50 -9.54
C THR A 276 -2.71 -6.43 -8.57
N ARG A 277 -3.45 -7.22 -7.79
CA ARG A 277 -2.90 -8.28 -6.93
C ARG A 277 -2.12 -9.33 -7.72
N LEU A 278 -2.61 -9.73 -8.90
CA LEU A 278 -1.89 -10.65 -9.80
C LEU A 278 -0.57 -10.04 -10.28
N ARG A 279 -0.56 -8.77 -10.67
CA ARG A 279 0.64 -8.05 -11.12
C ARG A 279 1.74 -8.08 -10.07
N ALA A 280 1.39 -7.90 -8.80
CA ALA A 280 2.35 -7.91 -7.70
C ALA A 280 2.96 -9.29 -7.41
N LYS A 281 2.20 -10.37 -7.60
CA LYS A 281 2.59 -11.73 -7.19
C LYS A 281 3.20 -12.57 -8.31
N VAL A 282 2.87 -12.30 -9.57
CA VAL A 282 3.30 -13.12 -10.71
C VAL A 282 4.67 -12.66 -11.21
N LYS A 283 5.65 -13.57 -11.25
CA LYS A 283 7.01 -13.27 -11.76
C LYS A 283 7.24 -13.69 -13.21
N TYR A 284 6.24 -14.30 -13.85
CA TYR A 284 6.36 -14.82 -15.20
C TYR A 284 6.16 -13.71 -16.23
N THR A 285 7.21 -13.35 -16.98
CA THR A 285 7.23 -12.17 -17.87
C THR A 285 6.09 -12.15 -18.90
N ILE A 286 5.74 -13.29 -19.51
CA ILE A 286 4.65 -13.34 -20.49
C ILE A 286 3.29 -13.13 -19.81
N ALA A 287 3.09 -13.70 -18.61
CA ALA A 287 1.90 -13.46 -17.82
C ALA A 287 1.80 -11.99 -17.37
N LEU A 288 2.91 -11.37 -16.97
CA LEU A 288 2.95 -9.96 -16.54
C LEU A 288 2.46 -9.03 -17.65
N LYS A 289 2.94 -9.20 -18.89
CA LYS A 289 2.45 -8.41 -20.04
C LYS A 289 0.94 -8.57 -20.26
N LEU A 290 0.41 -9.78 -20.08
CA LEU A 290 -1.02 -10.05 -20.20
C LEU A 290 -1.82 -9.41 -19.05
N ILE A 291 -1.28 -9.46 -17.83
CA ILE A 291 -1.90 -8.83 -16.65
C ILE A 291 -1.95 -7.32 -16.83
N GLU A 292 -0.86 -6.67 -17.26
CA GLU A 292 -0.81 -5.23 -17.51
C GLU A 292 -1.83 -4.81 -18.57
N LYS A 293 -1.90 -5.55 -19.69
CA LYS A 293 -2.90 -5.29 -20.73
C LYS A 293 -4.33 -5.45 -20.20
N SER A 294 -4.59 -6.49 -19.43
CA SER A 294 -5.93 -6.78 -18.89
C SER A 294 -6.32 -5.77 -17.82
N LEU A 295 -5.37 -5.31 -17.00
CA LEU A 295 -5.56 -4.27 -16.00
C LEU A 295 -5.94 -2.94 -16.67
N GLN A 296 -5.22 -2.55 -17.71
CA GLN A 296 -5.53 -1.33 -18.47
C GLN A 296 -6.95 -1.40 -19.06
N GLN A 297 -7.31 -2.52 -19.70
CA GLN A 297 -8.64 -2.72 -20.28
C GLN A 297 -9.76 -2.69 -19.24
N ALA A 298 -9.54 -3.29 -18.07
CA ALA A 298 -10.54 -3.32 -17.01
C ALA A 298 -10.68 -1.96 -16.29
N ALA A 299 -9.58 -1.24 -16.11
CA ALA A 299 -9.57 0.11 -15.53
C ALA A 299 -10.31 1.11 -16.43
N GLU A 300 -10.00 1.12 -17.73
CA GLU A 300 -10.67 1.98 -18.72
C GLU A 300 -12.18 1.73 -18.76
N ARG A 301 -12.59 0.45 -18.77
CA ARG A 301 -14.01 0.09 -18.86
C ARG A 301 -14.79 0.42 -17.58
N SER A 302 -14.16 0.25 -16.42
CA SER A 302 -14.78 0.52 -15.12
C SER A 302 -14.73 1.99 -14.73
N GLY A 303 -14.15 2.87 -15.57
CA GLY A 303 -13.97 4.29 -15.27
C GLY A 303 -13.10 4.56 -14.04
N ILE A 304 -12.26 3.59 -13.67
CA ILE A 304 -11.46 3.66 -12.45
C ILE A 304 -10.33 4.66 -12.64
N SER A 305 -10.23 5.61 -11.72
CA SER A 305 -9.18 6.63 -11.75
C SER A 305 -7.81 6.03 -11.43
N ARG A 306 -6.74 6.72 -11.83
CA ARG A 306 -5.37 6.33 -11.44
C ARG A 306 -5.22 6.27 -9.92
N GLU A 307 -5.83 7.21 -9.19
CA GLU A 307 -5.76 7.19 -7.73
C GLU A 307 -6.49 5.98 -7.13
N GLU A 308 -7.58 5.52 -7.76
CA GLU A 308 -8.28 4.30 -7.35
C GLU A 308 -7.44 3.05 -7.63
N LEU A 309 -6.75 2.98 -8.78
CA LEU A 309 -5.76 1.93 -9.07
C LEU A 309 -4.63 1.87 -8.04
N GLU A 310 -4.19 3.01 -7.55
CA GLU A 310 -3.18 3.09 -6.50
C GLU A 310 -3.71 2.55 -5.18
N ASP A 311 -4.97 2.81 -4.81
CA ASP A 311 -5.62 2.21 -3.63
C ASP A 311 -5.75 0.69 -3.77
N PHE A 312 -6.20 0.23 -4.95
CA PHE A 312 -6.32 -1.19 -5.31
C PHE A 312 -5.00 -1.95 -5.18
N SER A 313 -3.87 -1.26 -5.36
CA SER A 313 -2.53 -1.86 -5.34
C SER A 313 -1.97 -2.12 -3.96
N LEU A 314 -2.62 -1.62 -2.90
CA LEU A 314 -2.04 -1.66 -1.56
C LEU A 314 -2.19 -3.03 -0.92
N ASP A 315 -1.12 -3.49 -0.28
CA ASP A 315 -1.14 -4.68 0.56
C ASP A 315 -1.68 -4.31 1.95
N GLY A 316 -2.51 -5.17 2.52
CA GLY A 316 -2.93 -5.08 3.91
C GLY A 316 -1.84 -5.55 4.89
N TYR A 317 -0.75 -6.13 4.38
CA TYR A 317 0.38 -6.66 5.15
C TYR A 317 0.00 -7.69 6.22
N GLY A 318 -1.20 -8.28 6.15
CA GLY A 318 -1.75 -9.14 7.19
C GLY A 318 -2.04 -8.42 8.51
N LEU A 319 -2.13 -7.08 8.49
CA LEU A 319 -2.61 -6.29 9.62
C LEU A 319 -4.11 -6.48 9.79
N ASP A 320 -4.59 -6.39 11.02
CA ASP A 320 -6.01 -6.25 11.32
C ASP A 320 -6.43 -4.76 11.37
N GLN A 321 -7.70 -4.50 11.70
CA GLN A 321 -8.21 -3.13 11.84
C GLN A 321 -7.60 -2.35 13.02
N GLN A 322 -6.86 -2.99 13.93
CA GLN A 322 -6.13 -2.32 15.00
C GLN A 322 -4.67 -2.05 14.61
N GLY A 323 -4.27 -2.39 13.37
CA GLY A 323 -2.91 -2.24 12.91
C GLY A 323 -1.97 -3.30 13.50
N THR A 324 -2.52 -4.46 13.91
CA THR A 324 -1.74 -5.56 14.49
C THR A 324 -1.62 -6.71 13.51
N ARG A 325 -0.42 -7.25 13.32
CA ARG A 325 -0.19 -8.54 12.65
C ARG A 325 0.39 -9.52 13.65
N LYS A 326 -0.28 -10.67 13.81
CA LYS A 326 0.18 -11.77 14.68
C LYS A 326 0.79 -12.89 13.85
N ILE A 327 1.99 -13.32 14.20
CA ILE A 327 2.73 -14.40 13.54
C ILE A 327 3.07 -15.45 14.59
N MET A 328 2.41 -16.61 14.50
CA MET A 328 2.60 -17.72 15.42
C MET A 328 3.84 -18.54 15.02
N LEU A 329 4.74 -18.77 15.97
CA LEU A 329 6.00 -19.50 15.85
C LEU A 329 6.08 -20.50 17.01
N GLU A 330 5.45 -21.66 16.84
CA GLU A 330 5.25 -22.66 17.90
C GLU A 330 4.51 -22.10 19.13
N ASP A 331 5.16 -22.07 20.30
CA ASP A 331 4.65 -21.61 21.59
C ASP A 331 4.81 -20.08 21.79
N VAL A 332 5.29 -19.36 20.77
CA VAL A 332 5.53 -17.92 20.81
C VAL A 332 4.84 -17.22 19.65
N THR A 333 4.25 -16.06 19.89
CA THR A 333 3.66 -15.19 18.88
C THR A 333 4.43 -13.88 18.77
N ALA A 334 4.86 -13.52 17.56
CA ALA A 334 5.39 -12.20 17.26
C ALA A 334 4.23 -11.27 16.86
N HIS A 335 4.12 -10.10 17.51
CA HIS A 335 3.16 -9.06 17.16
C HIS A 335 3.91 -7.90 16.50
N LEU A 336 3.59 -7.60 15.25
CA LEU A 336 3.91 -6.30 14.66
C LEU A 336 2.75 -5.35 14.97
N GLN A 337 3.06 -4.20 15.56
CA GLN A 337 2.07 -3.18 15.91
C GLN A 337 2.38 -1.88 15.20
N LEU A 338 1.48 -1.45 14.33
CA LEU A 338 1.49 -0.11 13.74
C LEU A 338 0.96 0.90 14.77
N ALA A 339 1.77 1.92 15.06
CA ALA A 339 1.41 3.05 15.92
C ALA A 339 0.78 4.19 15.11
N THR A 340 0.15 5.15 15.78
CA THR A 340 -0.54 6.28 15.15
C THR A 340 0.38 7.26 14.43
N ASP A 341 1.65 7.33 14.83
CA ASP A 341 2.69 8.11 14.14
C ASP A 341 3.29 7.39 12.92
N GLY A 342 2.88 6.13 12.69
CA GLY A 342 3.36 5.29 11.60
C GLY A 342 4.50 4.35 11.95
N GLY A 343 5.06 4.43 13.17
CA GLY A 343 6.11 3.53 13.61
C GLY A 343 5.59 2.09 13.77
N VAL A 344 6.43 1.09 13.50
CA VAL A 344 6.06 -0.32 13.66
C VAL A 344 6.96 -0.99 14.68
N SER A 345 6.37 -1.42 15.80
CA SER A 345 7.09 -2.14 16.85
C SER A 345 6.90 -3.65 16.71
N VAL A 346 7.93 -4.43 17.10
CA VAL A 346 7.86 -5.89 17.17
C VAL A 346 7.94 -6.31 18.62
N SER A 347 6.90 -7.00 19.11
CA SER A 347 6.84 -7.56 20.46
C SER A 347 6.63 -9.08 20.41
N TRP A 348 7.02 -9.78 21.48
CA TRP A 348 7.02 -11.24 21.56
C TRP A 348 6.17 -11.70 22.74
N TRP A 349 5.32 -12.69 22.52
CA TRP A 349 4.36 -13.16 23.52
C TRP A 349 4.43 -14.69 23.60
N ASN A 350 4.42 -15.27 24.80
CA ASN A 350 4.31 -16.72 24.95
C ASN A 350 2.85 -17.21 24.82
N ALA A 351 2.65 -18.53 24.88
CA ALA A 351 1.33 -19.16 24.81
C ALA A 351 0.37 -18.69 25.93
N GLU A 352 0.89 -18.33 27.10
CA GLU A 352 0.10 -17.79 28.22
C GLU A 352 -0.21 -16.29 28.10
N GLY A 353 0.17 -15.62 27.01
CA GLY A 353 -0.07 -14.19 26.78
C GLY A 353 0.83 -13.26 27.59
N LYS A 354 1.99 -13.72 28.05
CA LYS A 354 3.01 -12.93 28.74
C LYS A 354 4.03 -12.37 27.73
N LEU A 355 4.35 -11.08 27.87
CA LEU A 355 5.36 -10.39 27.08
C LEU A 355 6.77 -10.93 27.38
N LEU A 356 7.52 -11.24 26.32
CA LEU A 356 8.90 -11.72 26.34
C LEU A 356 9.84 -10.62 25.84
N LYS A 357 11.03 -10.51 26.44
CA LYS A 357 12.08 -9.58 25.97
C LYS A 357 12.63 -9.96 24.60
N SER A 358 12.60 -11.24 24.25
CA SER A 358 13.16 -11.79 23.00
C SER A 358 12.64 -13.21 22.78
N PRO A 359 12.65 -13.74 21.54
CA PRO A 359 12.21 -15.11 21.28
C PRO A 359 13.14 -16.12 21.99
N PRO A 360 12.65 -17.25 22.51
CA PRO A 360 13.46 -18.31 23.10
C PRO A 360 14.44 -18.97 22.12
N PRO A 361 15.48 -19.69 22.61
CA PRO A 361 16.51 -20.29 21.75
C PRO A 361 15.99 -21.30 20.72
N HIS A 362 14.98 -22.12 21.07
CA HIS A 362 14.40 -23.10 20.14
C HIS A 362 13.69 -22.40 18.98
N VAL A 363 12.87 -21.38 19.26
CA VAL A 363 12.22 -20.55 18.23
C VAL A 363 13.25 -19.80 17.38
N ARG A 364 14.31 -19.24 17.99
CA ARG A 364 15.37 -18.55 17.23
C ARG A 364 16.09 -19.46 16.24
N LYS A 365 16.32 -20.72 16.60
CA LYS A 365 16.99 -21.70 15.73
C LYS A 365 16.02 -22.25 14.68
N GLY A 366 14.81 -22.63 15.08
CA GLY A 366 13.79 -23.22 14.22
C GLY A 366 13.22 -22.25 13.17
N PHE A 367 13.02 -20.98 13.55
CA PHE A 367 12.34 -19.96 12.72
C PHE A 367 13.25 -18.76 12.41
N SER A 368 14.56 -19.00 12.27
CA SER A 368 15.53 -17.91 12.09
C SER A 368 15.28 -17.05 10.84
N LYS A 369 14.60 -17.58 9.81
CA LYS A 369 14.29 -16.86 8.57
C LYS A 369 13.08 -15.94 8.76
N GLU A 370 12.04 -16.44 9.40
CA GLU A 370 10.80 -15.74 9.72
C GLU A 370 11.08 -14.56 10.65
N ILE A 371 11.87 -14.78 11.71
CA ILE A 371 12.30 -13.73 12.64
C ILE A 371 13.11 -12.65 11.91
N ARG A 372 14.03 -13.03 11.02
CA ARG A 372 14.82 -12.09 10.21
C ARG A 372 13.98 -11.28 9.22
N ALA A 373 12.83 -11.82 8.77
CA ALA A 373 11.93 -11.12 7.86
C ALA A 373 11.06 -10.06 8.55
N LEU A 374 10.91 -10.09 9.88
CA LEU A 374 10.07 -9.15 10.62
C LEU A 374 10.55 -7.69 10.52
N GLY A 375 11.86 -7.45 10.62
CA GLY A 375 12.44 -6.11 10.53
C GLY A 375 12.20 -5.44 9.16
N PRO A 376 12.56 -6.09 8.04
CA PRO A 376 12.24 -5.61 6.70
C PRO A 376 10.74 -5.37 6.49
N LEU A 377 9.89 -6.27 6.97
CA LEU A 377 8.44 -6.12 6.88
C LEU A 377 7.93 -4.90 7.66
N ALA A 378 8.42 -4.68 8.89
CA ALA A 378 8.07 -3.51 9.68
C ALA A 378 8.44 -2.22 8.94
N LYS A 379 9.65 -2.15 8.39
CA LYS A 379 10.11 -0.99 7.60
C LYS A 379 9.28 -0.78 6.33
N GLU A 380 8.86 -1.84 5.66
CA GLU A 380 7.98 -1.75 4.49
C GLU A 380 6.61 -1.16 4.85
N ILE A 381 6.03 -1.59 5.98
CA ILE A 381 4.78 -1.04 6.50
C ILE A 381 4.94 0.45 6.85
N GLU A 382 6.02 0.85 7.53
CA GLU A 382 6.32 2.25 7.87
C GLU A 382 6.42 3.13 6.62
N GLN A 383 7.15 2.67 5.59
CA GLN A 383 7.30 3.38 4.32
C GLN A 383 5.97 3.50 3.58
N SER A 384 5.20 2.41 3.53
CA SER A 384 3.87 2.40 2.91
C SER A 384 2.92 3.35 3.64
N PHE A 385 2.89 3.32 4.97
CA PHE A 385 2.12 4.24 5.80
C PHE A 385 2.48 5.70 5.51
N ALA A 386 3.77 6.04 5.53
CA ALA A 386 4.24 7.40 5.28
C ALA A 386 3.84 7.91 3.88
N ALA A 387 3.97 7.05 2.86
CA ALA A 387 3.55 7.36 1.50
C ALA A 387 2.04 7.58 1.40
N GLN A 388 1.23 6.74 2.05
CA GLN A 388 -0.22 6.88 2.04
C GLN A 388 -0.69 8.11 2.81
N ARG A 389 -0.10 8.41 3.98
CA ARG A 389 -0.36 9.63 4.74
C ARG A 389 -0.14 10.87 3.88
N PHE A 390 1.01 10.94 3.20
CA PHE A 390 1.35 12.05 2.30
C PHE A 390 0.38 12.16 1.12
N ARG A 391 0.00 11.02 0.51
CA ARG A 391 -0.93 11.01 -0.63
C ARG A 391 -2.33 11.50 -0.25
N ILE A 392 -2.82 11.10 0.92
CA ILE A 392 -4.12 11.57 1.44
C ILE A 392 -4.05 13.07 1.74
N GLU A 393 -3.01 13.55 2.44
CA GLU A 393 -2.86 14.99 2.72
C GLU A 393 -2.77 15.81 1.41
N SER A 394 -2.06 15.30 0.40
CA SER A 394 -1.94 15.94 -0.91
C SER A 394 -3.28 16.08 -1.65
N SER A 395 -4.34 15.38 -1.22
CA SER A 395 -5.69 15.52 -1.78
C SER A 395 -6.32 16.88 -1.47
N PHE A 396 -5.76 17.71 -0.58
CA PHE A 396 -6.15 19.12 -0.46
C PHE A 396 -5.79 19.94 -1.71
N LEU A 397 -4.63 19.62 -2.32
CA LEU A 397 -4.15 20.29 -3.53
C LEU A 397 -4.70 19.66 -4.81
N ALA A 398 -5.18 18.42 -4.74
CA ALA A 398 -5.81 17.71 -5.85
C ALA A 398 -7.08 17.03 -5.33
N PRO A 399 -8.20 17.78 -5.24
CA PRO A 399 -9.43 17.27 -4.63
C PRO A 399 -9.90 16.00 -5.32
N ARG A 400 -9.98 14.93 -4.53
CA ARG A 400 -10.46 13.63 -4.99
C ARG A 400 -11.92 13.44 -4.61
N SER A 401 -12.73 13.03 -5.57
CA SER A 401 -14.12 12.63 -5.38
C SER A 401 -14.20 11.10 -5.32
N ILE A 402 -14.29 10.54 -4.12
CA ILE A 402 -14.22 9.10 -3.88
C ILE A 402 -15.64 8.53 -3.80
N PRO A 403 -16.02 7.48 -4.56
CA PRO A 403 -17.30 6.81 -4.36
C PRO A 403 -17.45 6.24 -2.94
N LEU A 404 -18.62 6.34 -2.31
CA LEU A 404 -18.85 5.88 -0.93
C LEU A 404 -18.43 4.42 -0.70
N GLN A 405 -18.74 3.52 -1.64
CA GLN A 405 -18.35 2.11 -1.53
C GLN A 405 -16.83 1.94 -1.54
N HIS A 406 -16.12 2.67 -2.39
CA HIS A 406 -14.67 2.69 -2.42
C HIS A 406 -14.08 3.25 -1.12
N TRP A 407 -14.69 4.31 -0.58
CA TRP A 407 -14.31 4.86 0.71
C TRP A 407 -14.48 3.86 1.87
N LEU A 408 -15.61 3.15 1.94
CA LEU A 408 -15.82 2.09 2.94
C LEU A 408 -14.77 0.98 2.79
N GLN A 409 -14.54 0.49 1.57
CA GLN A 409 -13.60 -0.60 1.34
C GLN A 409 -12.14 -0.23 1.69
N TYR A 410 -11.68 0.97 1.32
CA TYR A 410 -10.27 1.33 1.44
C TYR A 410 -9.96 2.24 2.63
N TYR A 411 -10.82 3.19 2.96
CA TYR A 411 -10.58 4.16 4.02
C TYR A 411 -11.24 3.77 5.35
N VAL A 412 -12.00 2.68 5.37
CA VAL A 412 -12.56 2.09 6.61
C VAL A 412 -12.08 0.66 6.82
N GLU A 413 -12.32 -0.25 5.87
CA GLU A 413 -12.07 -1.70 6.04
C GLU A 413 -10.60 -2.10 5.84
N HIS A 414 -9.92 -1.51 4.86
CA HIS A 414 -8.54 -1.90 4.54
C HIS A 414 -7.61 -1.66 5.75
N PRO A 415 -6.78 -2.64 6.17
CA PRO A 415 -6.00 -2.54 7.40
C PRO A 415 -5.06 -1.34 7.48
N LEU A 416 -4.32 -1.02 6.39
CA LEU A 416 -3.40 0.11 6.34
C LEU A 416 -4.11 1.46 6.07
N LEU A 417 -4.76 1.61 4.92
CA LEU A 417 -5.48 2.84 4.58
C LEU A 417 -6.61 3.16 5.55
N GLY A 418 -7.35 2.16 6.03
CA GLY A 418 -8.39 2.34 7.03
C GLY A 418 -7.85 2.75 8.39
N PHE A 419 -6.60 2.43 8.73
CA PHE A 419 -5.93 2.98 9.91
C PHE A 419 -5.74 4.51 9.77
N LEU A 420 -5.47 5.02 8.58
CA LEU A 420 -5.44 6.47 8.34
C LEU A 420 -6.86 7.05 8.26
N GLY A 421 -7.70 6.47 7.40
CA GLY A 421 -8.99 7.03 6.99
C GLY A 421 -10.02 7.16 8.10
N ARG A 422 -10.08 6.21 9.05
CA ARG A 422 -11.02 6.27 10.18
C ARG A 422 -10.73 7.41 11.16
N ARG A 423 -9.50 7.94 11.17
CA ARG A 423 -9.06 9.04 12.05
C ARG A 423 -9.14 10.41 11.38
N LEU A 424 -9.71 10.46 10.16
CA LEU A 424 -9.90 11.67 9.38
C LEU A 424 -11.38 12.05 9.33
N ILE A 425 -11.60 13.35 9.20
CA ILE A 425 -12.92 13.93 8.93
C ILE A 425 -13.10 13.94 7.41
N TRP A 426 -14.29 13.58 6.95
CA TRP A 426 -14.66 13.49 5.54
C TRP A 426 -15.90 14.32 5.27
N ALA A 427 -16.04 14.85 4.07
CA ALA A 427 -17.29 15.46 3.60
C ALA A 427 -17.99 14.48 2.66
N PHE A 428 -19.26 14.21 2.97
CA PHE A 428 -20.14 13.31 2.23
C PHE A 428 -21.14 14.17 1.47
N SER A 429 -21.29 13.95 0.16
CA SER A 429 -22.26 14.65 -0.68
C SER A 429 -23.05 13.70 -1.56
N ASP A 430 -24.35 14.00 -1.74
CA ASP A 430 -25.23 13.29 -2.66
C ASP A 430 -25.14 13.81 -4.12
N GLY A 431 -24.37 14.88 -4.35
CA GLY A 431 -24.29 15.57 -5.64
C GLY A 431 -25.53 16.39 -6.03
N LYS A 432 -26.56 16.44 -5.17
CA LYS A 432 -27.82 17.18 -5.36
C LYS A 432 -27.96 18.38 -4.41
N GLY A 433 -26.88 18.73 -3.71
CA GLY A 433 -26.81 19.89 -2.82
C GLY A 433 -26.78 19.54 -1.33
N TRP A 434 -26.96 18.27 -0.96
CA TRP A 434 -26.66 17.83 0.40
C TRP A 434 -25.16 17.59 0.55
N GLU A 435 -24.58 18.20 1.57
CA GLU A 435 -23.21 17.90 2.00
C GLU A 435 -23.13 17.97 3.53
N ARG A 436 -22.50 16.97 4.16
CA ARG A 436 -22.24 16.96 5.60
C ARG A 436 -20.85 16.41 5.89
N SER A 437 -20.21 16.98 6.90
CA SER A 437 -18.97 16.42 7.44
C SER A 437 -19.27 15.22 8.36
N GLY A 438 -18.38 14.23 8.37
CA GLY A 438 -18.50 13.06 9.21
C GLY A 438 -17.18 12.32 9.39
N MET A 439 -17.09 11.52 10.44
CA MET A 439 -15.95 10.66 10.77
C MET A 439 -16.44 9.26 11.12
N TRP A 440 -15.63 8.24 10.82
CA TRP A 440 -15.97 6.86 11.18
C TRP A 440 -15.75 6.60 12.67
N LEU A 441 -16.83 6.38 13.41
CA LEU A 441 -16.85 6.16 14.86
C LEU A 441 -17.89 5.11 15.23
N ASP A 442 -17.52 4.17 16.10
CA ASP A 442 -18.40 3.10 16.61
C ASP A 442 -19.08 2.29 15.49
N GLY A 443 -18.37 2.04 14.39
CA GLY A 443 -18.87 1.25 13.26
C GLY A 443 -19.85 1.98 12.33
N ARG A 444 -19.98 3.31 12.45
CA ARG A 444 -20.81 4.15 11.55
C ARG A 444 -20.15 5.51 11.30
N VAL A 445 -20.66 6.26 10.34
CA VAL A 445 -20.26 7.67 10.16
C VAL A 445 -21.07 8.54 11.11
N ARG A 446 -20.40 9.36 11.91
CA ARG A 446 -21.01 10.34 12.81
C ARG A 446 -20.59 11.76 12.42
N ASP A 447 -21.50 12.72 12.55
CA ASP A 447 -21.21 14.14 12.38
C ASP A 447 -20.44 14.74 13.57
N ALA A 448 -20.14 16.04 13.52
CA ALA A 448 -19.43 16.74 14.59
C ALA A 448 -20.16 16.67 15.95
N GLY A 449 -21.50 16.70 15.92
CA GLY A 449 -22.37 16.54 17.10
C GLY A 449 -22.43 15.11 17.64
N GLY A 450 -21.92 14.13 16.88
CA GLY A 450 -21.92 12.71 17.23
C GLY A 450 -23.18 11.98 16.77
N SER A 451 -24.07 12.64 16.02
CA SER A 451 -25.24 12.00 15.44
C SER A 451 -24.83 11.14 14.25
N PRO A 452 -25.38 9.92 14.09
CA PRO A 452 -25.09 9.10 12.93
C PRO A 452 -25.61 9.78 11.65
N LEU A 453 -24.80 9.78 10.59
CA LEU A 453 -25.25 10.19 9.26
C LEU A 453 -25.95 9.02 8.57
N ASP A 454 -27.16 9.25 8.06
CA ASP A 454 -27.85 8.29 7.22
C ASP A 454 -27.31 8.38 5.79
N LEU A 455 -26.40 7.47 5.46
CA LEU A 455 -25.77 7.35 4.14
C LEU A 455 -26.43 6.28 3.27
N ALA A 456 -27.64 5.84 3.64
CA ALA A 456 -28.50 4.99 2.83
C ALA A 456 -29.69 5.82 2.31
N GLU A 457 -29.87 5.95 0.99
CA GLU A 457 -31.15 6.44 0.45
C GLU A 457 -32.16 5.30 0.52
N LYS A 458 -33.37 5.57 1.02
CA LYS A 458 -34.55 4.71 0.86
C LYS A 458 -35.41 5.30 -0.26
N ASP A 459 -35.89 4.50 -1.20
CA ASP A 459 -36.87 4.97 -2.19
C ASP A 459 -38.26 5.19 -1.58
N PHE A 460 -39.24 5.58 -2.42
CA PHE A 460 -40.64 5.72 -2.02
C PHE A 460 -41.28 4.43 -1.48
N SER A 461 -40.65 3.27 -1.70
CA SER A 461 -41.06 1.96 -1.19
C SER A 461 -40.35 1.55 0.11
N GLY A 462 -39.33 2.32 0.54
CA GLY A 462 -38.53 2.05 1.72
C GLY A 462 -37.31 1.15 1.47
N GLU A 463 -37.02 0.79 0.21
CA GLU A 463 -35.88 -0.04 -0.19
C GLU A 463 -34.62 0.81 -0.45
N ALA A 464 -33.45 0.26 -0.10
CA ALA A 464 -32.18 0.97 -0.22
C ALA A 464 -31.81 1.19 -1.70
N VAL A 465 -31.80 2.44 -2.14
CA VAL A 465 -31.28 2.85 -3.46
C VAL A 465 -29.91 3.47 -3.24
N SER A 466 -28.87 2.95 -3.88
CA SER A 466 -27.55 3.58 -3.81
C SER A 466 -27.54 4.87 -4.65
N ALA A 467 -27.87 6.01 -4.05
CA ALA A 467 -27.25 7.24 -4.51
C ALA A 467 -25.74 7.06 -4.33
N ALA A 468 -24.97 7.31 -5.40
CA ALA A 468 -23.52 7.24 -5.36
C ALA A 468 -22.97 8.44 -4.60
N PHE A 469 -23.14 8.45 -3.27
CA PHE A 469 -22.52 9.44 -2.40
C PHE A 469 -21.04 9.54 -2.75
N LYS A 470 -20.57 10.78 -2.82
CA LYS A 470 -19.16 11.11 -3.03
C LYS A 470 -18.57 11.56 -1.72
N VAL A 471 -17.37 11.10 -1.47
CA VAL A 471 -16.60 11.37 -0.26
C VAL A 471 -15.36 12.14 -0.67
N ARG A 472 -15.10 13.25 0.00
CA ARG A 472 -13.87 14.03 -0.17
C ARG A 472 -13.27 14.33 1.20
N LEU A 473 -11.97 14.62 1.22
CA LEU A 473 -11.31 15.02 2.46
C LEU A 473 -11.92 16.35 2.96
N TRP A 474 -12.30 16.40 4.24
CA TRP A 474 -12.84 17.60 4.85
C TRP A 474 -11.72 18.61 5.14
N HIS A 475 -12.01 19.89 4.95
CA HIS A 475 -11.09 20.99 5.24
C HIS A 475 -11.79 22.11 6.01
N PRO A 476 -11.16 22.73 7.03
CA PRO A 476 -11.79 23.79 7.83
C PRO A 476 -12.33 24.97 7.01
N LEU A 477 -11.63 25.38 5.95
CA LEU A 477 -12.05 26.42 5.00
C LEU A 477 -13.43 26.16 4.37
N THR A 478 -13.87 24.90 4.28
CA THR A 478 -15.18 24.54 3.69
C THR A 478 -16.30 24.47 4.72
N SER A 479 -16.04 24.84 5.97
CA SER A 479 -16.96 24.74 7.09
C SER A 479 -17.07 26.05 7.87
N ASN A 480 -18.18 26.22 8.57
CA ASN A 480 -18.35 27.37 9.47
C ASN A 480 -17.56 27.18 10.78
N ALA A 481 -17.32 28.28 11.50
CA ALA A 481 -16.53 28.28 12.74
C ALA A 481 -17.11 27.33 13.82
N THR A 482 -18.43 27.23 13.94
CA THR A 482 -19.11 26.35 14.91
C THR A 482 -18.83 24.88 14.62
N GLU A 483 -18.95 24.46 13.37
CA GLU A 483 -18.65 23.10 12.94
C GLU A 483 -17.16 22.74 13.16
N VAL A 484 -16.25 23.67 12.84
CA VAL A 484 -14.81 23.50 13.10
C VAL A 484 -14.55 23.31 14.60
N GLN A 485 -15.19 24.10 15.47
CA GLN A 485 -15.04 23.96 16.92
C GLN A 485 -15.59 22.64 17.45
N HIS A 486 -16.78 22.22 16.99
CA HIS A 486 -17.33 20.91 17.36
C HIS A 486 -16.40 19.75 16.94
N TRP A 487 -15.78 19.82 15.75
CA TRP A 487 -14.80 18.83 15.34
C TRP A 487 -13.56 18.83 16.23
N ARG A 488 -13.03 20.01 16.59
CA ARG A 488 -11.88 20.14 17.50
C ARG A 488 -12.18 19.54 18.87
N GLU A 489 -13.35 19.82 19.42
CA GLU A 489 -13.82 19.22 20.69
C GLU A 489 -14.00 17.70 20.58
N ARG A 490 -14.56 17.21 19.47
CA ARG A 490 -14.73 15.78 19.22
C ARG A 490 -13.41 15.04 19.17
N ILE A 491 -12.44 15.57 18.43
CA ILE A 491 -11.10 14.98 18.30
C ILE A 491 -10.44 14.82 19.68
N PHE A 492 -10.54 15.84 20.53
CA PHE A 492 -10.01 15.78 21.90
C PHE A 492 -10.80 14.84 22.82
N SER A 493 -12.13 14.94 22.85
CA SER A 493 -12.97 14.11 23.72
C SER A 493 -12.93 12.61 23.38
N SER A 494 -12.70 12.27 22.12
CA SER A 494 -12.52 10.88 21.67
C SER A 494 -11.07 10.39 21.70
N ALA A 495 -10.11 11.22 22.13
CA ALA A 495 -8.68 10.92 22.13
C ALA A 495 -8.13 10.44 20.75
N ILE A 496 -8.60 11.07 19.67
CA ILE A 496 -8.26 10.65 18.30
C ILE A 496 -7.08 11.47 17.79
N ARG A 497 -5.91 10.84 17.66
CA ARG A 497 -4.78 11.47 16.98
C ARG A 497 -4.96 11.40 15.45
N GLN A 498 -5.13 12.55 14.80
CA GLN A 498 -5.25 12.62 13.35
C GLN A 498 -3.90 12.34 12.65
N PRO A 499 -3.88 11.69 11.47
CA PRO A 499 -2.65 11.38 10.73
C PRO A 499 -1.85 12.60 10.27
N PHE A 500 -2.52 13.73 10.11
CA PHE A 500 -1.94 15.03 9.83
C PHE A 500 -2.90 16.09 10.39
N ARG A 501 -2.42 17.32 10.54
CA ARG A 501 -3.25 18.46 10.98
C ARG A 501 -4.40 18.69 10.01
N GLN A 502 -5.61 18.36 10.47
CA GLN A 502 -6.87 18.54 9.73
C GLN A 502 -7.88 19.41 10.50
N ALA A 503 -8.36 18.99 11.67
CA ALA A 503 -9.27 19.80 12.51
C ALA A 503 -8.57 21.05 13.06
N PHE A 504 -7.28 20.89 13.41
CA PHE A 504 -6.39 21.95 13.84
C PHE A 504 -5.45 22.37 12.71
N ARG A 505 -5.98 22.49 11.49
CA ARG A 505 -5.25 23.00 10.33
C ARG A 505 -5.46 24.51 10.20
N GLU A 506 -4.37 25.25 10.00
CA GLU A 506 -4.42 26.65 9.59
C GLU A 506 -5.06 26.76 8.21
N PHE A 507 -5.89 27.79 8.02
CA PHE A 507 -6.39 28.14 6.71
C PHE A 507 -6.31 29.66 6.54
N TYR A 508 -6.13 30.09 5.29
CA TYR A 508 -5.91 31.48 4.94
C TYR A 508 -6.89 31.88 3.85
N GLU A 509 -7.59 32.98 4.11
CA GLU A 509 -8.44 33.65 3.14
C GLU A 509 -7.69 34.85 2.55
N VAL A 510 -8.13 35.26 1.35
CA VAL A 510 -7.64 36.48 0.72
C VAL A 510 -8.14 37.68 1.53
N SER A 511 -7.20 38.39 2.14
CA SER A 511 -7.43 39.59 2.94
C SER A 511 -7.66 40.82 2.07
N GLU A 512 -8.20 41.90 2.67
CA GLU A 512 -8.44 43.14 1.95
C GLU A 512 -7.15 43.77 1.40
N ASP A 513 -6.04 43.68 2.14
CA ASP A 513 -4.74 44.19 1.70
C ASP A 513 -4.25 43.46 0.44
N GLU A 514 -4.50 42.14 0.35
CA GLU A 514 -4.18 41.33 -0.83
C GLU A 514 -5.11 41.65 -2.01
N ARG A 515 -6.37 42.05 -1.75
CA ARG A 515 -7.27 42.56 -2.80
C ARG A 515 -6.80 43.89 -3.36
N GLN A 516 -6.18 44.74 -2.53
CA GLN A 516 -5.59 46.01 -2.95
C GLN A 516 -4.33 45.82 -3.80
N THR A 517 -3.41 44.94 -3.38
CA THR A 517 -2.20 44.62 -4.17
C THR A 517 -2.51 43.80 -5.43
N ARG A 518 -3.60 43.02 -5.39
CA ARG A 518 -4.19 42.22 -6.47
C ARG A 518 -3.33 41.08 -6.99
N MET A 519 -2.09 41.32 -7.37
CA MET A 519 -1.23 40.36 -8.08
C MET A 519 -0.35 39.52 -7.15
N TYR A 520 -0.12 39.98 -5.92
CA TYR A 520 0.78 39.32 -4.98
C TYR A 520 0.34 39.52 -3.53
N SER A 521 0.79 38.63 -2.64
CA SER A 521 0.65 38.78 -1.19
C SER A 521 1.97 39.21 -0.55
N ASN A 522 1.89 40.22 0.32
CA ASN A 522 2.99 40.69 1.17
C ASN A 522 2.93 40.15 2.61
N ARG A 523 1.95 39.28 2.93
CA ARG A 523 1.69 38.79 4.30
C ARG A 523 2.92 38.17 4.99
N PHE A 524 3.85 37.67 4.18
CA PHE A 524 5.07 37.00 4.65
C PHE A 524 6.34 37.66 4.10
N ALA A 525 6.27 38.92 3.67
CA ALA A 525 7.43 39.68 3.21
C ALA A 525 8.25 40.23 4.39
N GLY A 526 9.55 40.44 4.18
CA GLY A 526 10.48 41.05 5.14
C GLY A 526 11.02 40.12 6.22
N PHE A 527 10.85 38.80 6.11
CA PHE A 527 11.46 37.85 7.06
C PHE A 527 12.83 37.42 6.56
N TYR A 528 13.87 37.60 7.37
CA TYR A 528 15.16 36.95 7.12
C TYR A 528 15.07 35.47 7.50
N LEU A 529 15.37 34.58 6.56
CA LEU A 529 15.22 33.13 6.66
C LEU A 529 16.57 32.42 6.56
N ARG A 530 16.81 31.41 7.41
CA ARG A 530 17.94 30.48 7.25
C ARG A 530 17.80 29.68 5.96
N GLN A 531 18.71 29.91 5.02
CA GLN A 531 18.59 29.41 3.65
C GLN A 531 18.64 27.88 3.54
N HIS A 532 19.54 27.24 4.30
CA HIS A 532 19.64 25.77 4.33
C HIS A 532 18.38 25.10 4.88
N GLN A 533 17.78 25.71 5.91
CA GLN A 533 16.56 25.22 6.53
C GLN A 533 15.36 25.41 5.58
N LEU A 534 15.30 26.56 4.91
CA LEU A 534 14.32 26.84 3.85
C LEU A 534 14.41 25.79 2.74
N ALA A 535 15.62 25.51 2.21
CA ALA A 535 15.81 24.48 1.18
C ALA A 535 15.38 23.08 1.61
N SER A 536 15.62 22.72 2.87
CA SER A 536 15.16 21.44 3.43
C SER A 536 13.63 21.37 3.52
N LEU A 537 12.98 22.42 4.00
CA LEU A 537 11.51 22.49 4.11
C LEU A 537 10.82 22.56 2.75
N CYS A 538 11.36 23.36 1.82
CA CYS A 538 10.89 23.40 0.44
C CYS A 538 10.87 22.00 -0.15
N ARG A 539 11.99 21.26 -0.08
CA ARG A 539 12.06 19.87 -0.56
C ARG A 539 11.03 18.96 0.10
N ALA A 540 10.86 19.06 1.42
CA ALA A 540 9.91 18.24 2.17
C ALA A 540 8.44 18.53 1.81
N ARG A 541 8.12 19.76 1.41
CA ARG A 541 6.78 20.19 0.95
C ARG A 541 6.61 20.14 -0.58
N GLY A 542 7.62 19.66 -1.30
CA GLY A 542 7.62 19.52 -2.75
C GLY A 542 7.76 20.84 -3.53
N TRP A 543 8.33 21.86 -2.89
CA TRP A 543 8.79 23.08 -3.53
C TRP A 543 10.22 22.88 -4.05
N GLU A 544 10.50 23.50 -5.19
CA GLU A 544 11.82 23.54 -5.80
C GLU A 544 12.56 24.77 -5.29
N TYR A 545 13.69 24.55 -4.61
CA TYR A 545 14.60 25.61 -4.18
C TYR A 545 16.05 25.08 -4.13
N ARG A 546 16.97 25.93 -4.58
CA ARG A 546 18.42 25.77 -4.63
C ARG A 546 19.05 26.92 -3.87
N LEU A 547 20.18 26.64 -3.25
CA LEU A 547 20.88 27.60 -2.43
C LEU A 547 21.48 28.72 -3.29
N MET A 548 21.35 29.96 -2.82
CA MET A 548 21.82 31.18 -3.44
C MET A 548 23.16 31.60 -2.85
N GLY A 549 24.12 31.85 -3.74
CA GLY A 549 25.46 32.39 -3.41
C GLY A 549 25.70 33.68 -4.18
N SER A 550 26.49 34.59 -3.63
CA SER A 550 26.68 35.93 -4.20
C SER A 550 27.48 35.93 -5.51
N ASP A 551 28.27 34.89 -5.77
CA ASP A 551 29.28 34.89 -6.84
C ASP A 551 28.94 34.01 -8.06
N PHE A 552 27.91 33.15 -7.99
CA PHE A 552 27.60 32.21 -9.10
C PHE A 552 26.12 31.86 -9.31
N ASP A 553 25.24 32.05 -8.32
CA ASP A 553 23.80 31.74 -8.43
C ASP A 553 23.00 32.69 -7.51
N GLY A 554 23.04 33.98 -7.84
CA GLY A 554 22.51 35.07 -6.99
C GLY A 554 21.00 35.27 -7.04
N HIS A 555 20.27 34.48 -7.84
CA HIS A 555 18.82 34.59 -7.96
C HIS A 555 18.16 33.22 -8.12
N ASN A 556 17.39 32.81 -7.12
CA ASN A 556 16.57 31.62 -7.19
C ASN A 556 15.29 31.78 -6.37
N VAL A 557 14.17 31.30 -6.88
CA VAL A 557 12.84 31.55 -6.31
C VAL A 557 12.22 30.22 -5.89
N PRO A 558 11.94 30.00 -4.59
CA PRO A 558 11.14 28.86 -4.15
C PRO A 558 9.86 28.74 -4.96
N THR A 559 9.70 27.61 -5.65
CA THR A 559 8.63 27.41 -6.63
C THR A 559 7.86 26.12 -6.37
N ARG A 560 6.53 26.19 -6.41
CA ARG A 560 5.63 25.01 -6.35
C ARG A 560 4.89 24.85 -7.66
N ASN A 561 5.07 23.71 -8.30
CA ASN A 561 4.32 23.33 -9.49
C ASN A 561 3.06 22.54 -9.11
N LEU A 562 1.91 22.97 -9.62
CA LEU A 562 0.58 22.37 -9.39
C LEU A 562 -0.04 21.97 -10.74
N PRO A 563 0.43 20.86 -11.35
CA PRO A 563 0.08 20.50 -12.73
C PRO A 563 -1.42 20.25 -12.91
N GLN A 564 -2.12 19.70 -11.91
CA GLN A 564 -3.57 19.47 -11.98
C GLN A 564 -4.41 20.76 -12.09
N TRP A 565 -3.83 21.91 -11.79
CA TRP A 565 -4.47 23.22 -11.94
C TRP A 565 -3.85 24.05 -13.08
N ASN A 566 -2.84 23.52 -13.79
CA ASN A 566 -1.94 24.31 -14.64
C ASN A 566 -1.37 25.55 -13.93
N MET A 567 -1.12 25.44 -12.62
CA MET A 567 -0.68 26.56 -11.79
C MET A 567 0.74 26.38 -11.29
N GLN A 568 1.36 27.52 -10.99
CA GLN A 568 2.63 27.60 -10.29
C GLN A 568 2.54 28.69 -9.22
N VAL A 569 3.17 28.46 -8.08
CA VAL A 569 3.28 29.46 -7.00
C VAL A 569 4.74 29.73 -6.74
N GLN A 570 5.07 31.00 -6.56
CA GLN A 570 6.43 31.47 -6.32
C GLN A 570 6.46 32.28 -5.02
N VAL A 571 7.46 32.01 -4.19
CA VAL A 571 7.79 32.84 -3.03
C VAL A 571 9.07 33.57 -3.37
N HIS A 572 8.99 34.87 -3.61
CA HIS A 572 10.16 35.67 -3.90
C HIS A 572 11.04 35.74 -2.67
N VAL A 573 12.35 35.59 -2.89
CA VAL A 573 13.37 35.75 -1.87
C VAL A 573 14.52 36.54 -2.47
N ASP A 574 15.09 37.43 -1.67
CA ASP A 574 16.23 38.24 -2.06
C ASP A 574 17.43 37.97 -1.15
N LEU A 575 18.63 38.26 -1.66
CA LEU A 575 19.81 38.33 -0.81
C LEU A 575 19.73 39.59 0.04
N PRO A 576 20.14 39.55 1.33
CA PRO A 576 20.27 40.76 2.13
C PRO A 576 21.09 41.82 1.38
N PRO A 577 20.65 43.10 1.34
CA PRO A 577 21.26 44.09 0.46
C PRO A 577 22.74 44.30 0.78
N ASP A 578 23.61 43.98 -0.19
CA ASP A 578 25.08 44.16 -0.12
C ASP A 578 25.54 45.63 0.02
N ARG A 579 24.62 46.59 -0.15
CA ARG A 579 24.90 48.04 -0.19
C ARG A 579 24.62 48.80 1.10
N ASP A 580 23.99 48.16 2.08
CA ASP A 580 23.79 48.80 3.38
C ASP A 580 24.94 48.41 4.32
N ASN A 581 25.81 49.37 4.61
CA ASN A 581 26.98 49.15 5.46
C ASN A 581 26.59 48.59 6.84
N ALA A 582 25.40 48.94 7.36
CA ALA A 582 24.88 48.42 8.63
C ALA A 582 24.55 46.93 8.59
N LEU A 583 24.09 46.40 7.45
CA LEU A 583 23.79 44.97 7.27
C LEU A 583 25.05 44.15 6.97
N ARG A 584 26.04 44.77 6.32
CA ARG A 584 27.35 44.15 6.05
C ARG A 584 28.16 43.89 7.32
N ASP A 585 28.03 44.79 8.29
CA ASP A 585 28.58 44.64 9.64
C ASP A 585 27.70 43.76 10.54
N SER A 586 26.54 43.30 10.07
CA SER A 586 25.67 42.36 10.79
C SER A 586 26.01 40.90 10.45
N GLY A 587 25.56 39.96 11.28
CA GLY A 587 25.65 38.52 10.99
C GLY A 587 24.83 38.05 9.77
N LEU A 588 23.97 38.90 9.21
CA LEU A 588 23.05 38.54 8.13
C LEU A 588 23.73 38.39 6.76
N GLY A 589 24.90 39.00 6.58
CA GLY A 589 25.73 38.85 5.38
C GLY A 589 26.69 37.66 5.43
N GLU A 590 26.59 36.80 6.46
CA GLU A 590 27.50 35.68 6.65
C GLU A 590 27.38 34.62 5.54
N ARG A 591 28.52 34.06 5.15
CA ARG A 591 28.65 33.08 4.08
C ARG A 591 29.32 31.81 4.61
N SER A 592 28.89 30.67 4.10
CA SER A 592 29.64 29.43 4.29
C SER A 592 31.01 29.51 3.61
N GLY A 593 31.93 28.60 3.97
CA GLY A 593 33.24 28.49 3.31
C GLY A 593 33.19 28.19 1.80
N PHE A 594 32.01 27.89 1.26
CA PHE A 594 31.77 27.66 -0.18
C PHE A 594 31.04 28.83 -0.87
N GLY A 595 30.92 30.00 -0.23
CA GLY A 595 30.32 31.20 -0.84
C GLY A 595 28.79 31.22 -0.90
N ILE A 596 28.12 30.28 -0.22
CA ILE A 596 26.65 30.26 -0.07
C ILE A 596 26.24 31.22 1.05
N ASN A 597 25.25 32.08 0.79
CA ASN A 597 24.68 32.96 1.82
C ASN A 597 23.92 32.12 2.86
N LEU A 598 24.12 32.42 4.14
CA LEU A 598 23.41 31.69 5.20
C LEU A 598 21.95 32.13 5.32
N PHE A 599 21.63 33.35 4.89
CA PHE A 599 20.31 33.98 5.01
C PHE A 599 19.78 34.53 3.69
N VAL A 600 18.46 34.59 3.57
CA VAL A 600 17.70 35.27 2.50
C VAL A 600 16.53 36.03 3.10
N GLU A 601 16.09 37.11 2.48
CA GLU A 601 14.90 37.86 2.89
C GLU A 601 13.70 37.37 2.07
N SER A 602 12.57 37.05 2.71
CA SER A 602 11.33 36.75 2.01
C SER A 602 10.66 38.02 1.48
N ASP A 603 10.00 37.92 0.35
CA ASP A 603 9.23 38.99 -0.25
C ASP A 603 7.86 38.46 -0.72
N GLN A 604 7.44 38.81 -1.94
CA GLN A 604 6.12 38.58 -2.45
C GLN A 604 5.81 37.11 -2.72
N VAL A 605 4.58 36.69 -2.39
CA VAL A 605 4.01 35.44 -2.89
C VAL A 605 3.19 35.73 -4.14
N ARG A 606 3.53 35.07 -5.25
CA ARG A 606 2.92 35.25 -6.56
C ARG A 606 2.34 33.96 -7.11
N PHE A 607 1.23 34.08 -7.85
CA PHE A 607 0.51 32.95 -8.43
C PHE A 607 0.48 33.06 -9.94
N TYR A 608 0.64 31.93 -10.60
CA TYR A 608 0.67 31.82 -12.06
C TYR A 608 -0.29 30.73 -12.51
N ARG A 609 -0.96 30.94 -13.64
CA ARG A 609 -1.72 29.91 -14.38
C ARG A 609 -1.33 29.99 -15.85
N ASP A 610 -1.04 28.84 -16.46
CA ASP A 610 -0.57 28.76 -17.85
C ASP A 610 0.63 29.71 -18.14
N ARG A 611 1.55 29.81 -17.16
CA ARG A 611 2.73 30.69 -17.15
C ARG A 611 2.45 32.20 -17.13
N HIS A 612 1.21 32.62 -16.92
CA HIS A 612 0.84 34.03 -16.75
C HIS A 612 0.54 34.30 -15.28
N GLU A 613 0.99 35.44 -14.77
CA GLU A 613 0.68 35.87 -13.41
C GLU A 613 -0.83 36.18 -13.31
N ILE A 614 -1.48 35.69 -12.26
CA ILE A 614 -2.92 35.85 -12.04
C ILE A 614 -3.18 36.60 -10.74
N ALA A 615 -4.34 37.25 -10.64
CA ALA A 615 -4.75 37.91 -9.40
C ALA A 615 -5.00 36.88 -8.29
N VAL A 616 -4.74 37.25 -7.04
CA VAL A 616 -4.96 36.39 -5.86
C VAL A 616 -6.41 35.92 -5.75
N ASP A 617 -7.37 36.73 -6.21
CA ASP A 617 -8.80 36.39 -6.24
C ASP A 617 -9.19 35.35 -7.30
N GLU A 618 -8.33 35.11 -8.30
CA GLU A 618 -8.53 34.09 -9.33
C GLU A 618 -7.95 32.71 -8.92
N VAL A 619 -7.25 32.68 -7.79
CA VAL A 619 -6.68 31.46 -7.20
C VAL A 619 -7.81 30.72 -6.46
N PRO A 620 -8.00 29.41 -6.69
CA PRO A 620 -8.97 28.64 -5.90
C PRO A 620 -8.65 28.76 -4.40
N ALA A 621 -9.65 29.07 -3.58
CA ALA A 621 -9.45 29.40 -2.16
C ALA A 621 -8.67 28.32 -1.39
N MET A 622 -8.92 27.04 -1.69
CA MET A 622 -8.16 25.91 -1.13
C MET A 622 -6.67 25.98 -1.49
N ILE A 623 -6.35 26.27 -2.75
CA ILE A 623 -4.96 26.38 -3.22
C ILE A 623 -4.28 27.58 -2.59
N PHE A 624 -4.95 28.74 -2.55
CA PHE A 624 -4.42 29.91 -1.85
C PHE A 624 -4.11 29.58 -0.39
N SER A 625 -5.07 29.03 0.35
CA SER A 625 -4.92 28.65 1.75
C SER A 625 -3.75 27.68 1.97
N GLU A 626 -3.67 26.62 1.19
CA GLU A 626 -2.63 25.60 1.35
C GLU A 626 -1.23 26.10 0.99
N MET A 627 -1.12 26.98 -0.01
CA MET A 627 0.15 27.58 -0.40
C MET A 627 0.61 28.60 0.64
N MET A 628 -0.29 29.46 1.13
CA MET A 628 0.03 30.40 2.20
C MET A 628 0.40 29.69 3.50
N ARG A 629 -0.19 28.52 3.77
CA ARG A 629 0.20 27.65 4.89
C ARG A 629 1.63 27.13 4.77
N ASP A 630 2.07 26.76 3.56
CA ASP A 630 3.47 26.39 3.33
C ASP A 630 4.41 27.58 3.55
N VAL A 631 4.03 28.77 3.10
CA VAL A 631 4.83 29.99 3.31
C VAL A 631 4.90 30.37 4.80
N ASP A 632 3.81 30.25 5.56
CA ASP A 632 3.83 30.42 7.01
C ASP A 632 4.74 29.37 7.67
N LEU A 633 4.76 28.13 7.20
CA LEU A 633 5.72 27.14 7.71
C LEU A 633 7.17 27.59 7.46
N PHE A 634 7.47 28.11 6.27
CA PHE A 634 8.81 28.60 5.93
C PHE A 634 9.22 29.78 6.81
N THR A 635 8.36 30.79 6.96
CA THR A 635 8.67 31.94 7.82
C THR A 635 8.67 31.55 9.29
N SER A 636 7.77 30.70 9.75
CA SER A 636 7.69 30.34 11.16
C SER A 636 8.87 29.49 11.66
N VAL A 637 9.44 28.65 10.80
CA VAL A 637 10.53 27.73 11.15
C VAL A 637 11.90 28.28 10.76
N CYS A 638 12.02 28.97 9.61
CA CYS A 638 13.30 29.47 9.12
C CYS A 638 13.59 30.90 9.54
N ALA A 639 12.58 31.70 9.92
CA ALA A 639 12.84 33.10 10.23
C ALA A 639 13.73 33.25 11.44
N ILE A 640 14.69 34.16 11.30
CA ILE A 640 15.53 34.65 12.36
C ILE A 640 14.92 35.94 12.91
N GLY A 641 13.80 35.81 13.60
CA GLY A 641 13.37 36.82 14.55
C GLY A 641 14.28 36.73 15.78
N GLU A 642 15.40 37.46 15.76
CA GLU A 642 16.41 37.52 16.84
C GLU A 642 16.79 36.15 17.41
N ASP A 643 17.54 35.37 16.65
CA ASP A 643 18.00 34.02 17.00
C ASP A 643 18.55 33.88 18.45
N GLU A 644 17.91 33.05 19.27
CA GLU A 644 18.34 32.73 20.65
C GLU A 644 19.65 31.92 20.69
N ASN A 645 20.05 31.29 19.59
CA ASN A 645 21.34 30.58 19.45
C ASN A 645 22.44 31.46 18.82
N TRP A 646 22.16 32.71 18.47
CA TRP A 646 23.18 33.62 17.97
C TRP A 646 24.21 33.87 19.08
N ARG A 647 25.44 33.42 18.85
CA ARG A 647 26.58 33.76 19.72
C ARG A 647 26.81 35.25 19.57
N ASP A 648 26.74 35.96 20.69
CA ASP A 648 27.16 37.36 20.75
C ASP A 648 28.65 37.42 20.35
N GLU A 649 28.94 37.84 19.12
CA GLU A 649 30.29 38.11 18.62
C GLU A 649 30.69 39.58 18.83
N GLY A 650 30.03 40.29 19.75
CA GLY A 650 30.35 41.67 20.09
C GLY A 650 29.66 42.69 19.18
N ASP A 651 29.06 43.68 19.84
CA ASP A 651 28.65 45.01 19.36
C ASP A 651 28.01 45.13 17.96
N ARG A 652 27.10 44.21 17.61
CA ARG A 652 26.27 44.29 16.40
C ARG A 652 24.82 44.55 16.77
N THR A 653 24.43 45.83 16.67
CA THR A 653 23.09 46.36 16.97
C THR A 653 22.00 45.73 16.10
N PHE A 654 21.01 45.09 16.75
CA PHE A 654 19.71 44.75 16.17
C PHE A 654 18.90 46.04 15.94
N GLY A 655 18.76 46.45 14.68
CA GLY A 655 18.05 47.69 14.32
C GLY A 655 16.83 47.54 13.40
N VAL A 656 16.54 46.38 12.79
CA VAL A 656 15.67 46.39 11.58
C VAL A 656 14.40 45.52 11.66
N SER A 657 14.29 44.55 12.59
CA SER A 657 13.17 43.59 12.56
C SER A 657 11.98 43.93 13.47
N GLY A 658 12.17 44.73 14.53
CA GLY A 658 11.17 44.89 15.58
C GLY A 658 9.93 45.71 15.19
N GLU A 659 10.02 46.59 14.20
CA GLU A 659 8.97 47.57 13.88
C GLU A 659 8.04 47.15 12.73
N ARG A 660 8.38 46.11 11.95
CA ARG A 660 7.60 45.71 10.76
C ARG A 660 6.62 44.57 10.94
N ILE A 661 6.70 43.79 12.02
CA ILE A 661 5.74 42.71 12.27
C ILE A 661 4.52 43.30 12.98
N THR A 662 3.49 43.69 12.22
CA THR A 662 2.21 44.06 12.80
C THR A 662 1.53 42.80 13.37
N MET A 663 1.21 42.82 14.67
CA MET A 663 0.53 41.73 15.37
C MET A 663 -0.83 41.33 14.75
N GLN A 664 -1.39 42.16 13.86
CA GLN A 664 -2.64 41.87 13.15
C GLN A 664 -2.52 40.77 12.09
N GLU A 665 -1.35 40.57 11.47
CA GLU A 665 -1.18 39.66 10.32
C GLU A 665 -0.95 38.18 10.72
N LEU A 666 -0.50 37.91 11.95
CA LEU A 666 -0.27 36.56 12.50
C LEU A 666 -1.50 35.94 13.20
N SER A 667 -2.68 36.57 13.08
CA SER A 667 -3.85 36.29 13.90
C SER A 667 -4.38 34.85 13.79
N ALA A 668 -4.40 34.25 12.60
CA ALA A 668 -4.95 32.91 12.38
C ALA A 668 -4.11 31.81 13.08
N ALA A 669 -2.79 31.86 12.91
CA ALA A 669 -1.88 30.91 13.53
C ALA A 669 -1.83 31.10 15.05
N ILE A 670 -1.80 32.35 15.55
CA ILE A 670 -1.87 32.64 17.00
C ILE A 670 -3.18 32.12 17.60
N SER A 671 -4.31 32.38 16.95
CA SER A 671 -5.63 31.93 17.42
C SER A 671 -5.69 30.40 17.50
N LEU A 672 -5.17 29.72 16.48
CA LEU A 672 -5.12 28.26 16.48
C LEU A 672 -4.20 27.70 17.56
N ARG A 673 -3.02 28.29 17.77
CA ARG A 673 -2.11 27.90 18.86
C ARG A 673 -2.75 28.12 20.23
N SER A 674 -3.44 29.25 20.42
CA SER A 674 -4.20 29.52 21.65
C SER A 674 -5.29 28.46 21.89
N ASP A 675 -6.03 28.09 20.84
CA ASP A 675 -7.08 27.08 20.89
C ASP A 675 -6.54 25.68 21.24
N ILE A 676 -5.39 25.30 20.66
CA ILE A 676 -4.68 24.06 21.00
C ILE A 676 -4.16 24.10 22.44
N LEU A 677 -3.45 25.17 22.83
CA LEU A 677 -2.87 25.31 24.16
C LEU A 677 -3.95 25.28 25.26
N THR A 678 -5.13 25.86 25.02
CA THR A 678 -6.27 25.79 25.94
C THR A 678 -6.66 24.34 26.27
N ARG A 679 -6.50 23.41 25.32
CA ARG A 679 -6.84 21.99 25.48
C ARG A 679 -5.66 21.14 25.96
N VAL A 680 -4.44 21.51 25.57
CA VAL A 680 -3.23 20.75 25.87
C VAL A 680 -2.66 21.10 27.24
N LEU A 681 -2.63 22.37 27.62
CA LEU A 681 -2.06 22.81 28.91
C LEU A 681 -2.67 22.11 30.13
N PRO A 682 -4.01 21.89 30.21
CA PRO A 682 -4.60 21.16 31.34
C PRO A 682 -4.14 19.71 31.47
N LEU A 683 -3.61 19.11 30.41
CA LEU A 683 -3.05 17.75 30.41
C LEU A 683 -1.59 17.72 30.88
N MET A 684 -0.96 18.89 31.06
CA MET A 684 0.46 19.00 31.40
C MET A 684 0.67 19.15 32.91
N PRO A 685 1.76 18.60 33.47
CA PRO A 685 2.10 18.75 34.88
C PRO A 685 2.28 20.19 35.38
N ILE A 686 2.43 21.16 34.47
CA ILE A 686 2.67 22.58 34.77
C ILE A 686 1.40 23.44 34.69
N ALA A 687 0.22 22.83 34.52
CA ALA A 687 -1.02 23.54 34.23
C ALA A 687 -1.36 24.64 35.26
N ASP A 688 -1.16 24.36 36.55
CA ASP A 688 -1.42 25.26 37.68
C ASP A 688 -0.48 26.47 37.73
N ARG A 689 0.60 26.44 36.96
CA ARG A 689 1.63 27.48 36.87
C ARG A 689 1.58 28.26 35.57
N CYS A 690 0.61 27.95 34.71
CA CYS A 690 0.46 28.56 33.40
C CYS A 690 -0.87 29.30 33.30
N ARG A 691 -0.83 30.49 32.71
CA ARG A 691 -2.03 31.26 32.37
C ARG A 691 -1.94 31.70 30.92
N LEU A 692 -2.87 31.24 30.10
CA LEU A 692 -2.93 31.57 28.69
C LEU A 692 -3.63 32.92 28.50
N GLU A 693 -2.95 33.86 27.83
CA GLU A 693 -3.46 35.17 27.41
C GLU A 693 -3.53 35.23 25.87
N PRO A 694 -4.29 36.17 25.27
CA PRO A 694 -4.52 36.19 23.82
C PRO A 694 -3.26 36.21 22.94
N SER A 695 -2.16 36.82 23.42
CA SER A 695 -0.91 36.99 22.67
C SER A 695 0.28 36.25 23.25
N HIS A 696 0.17 35.72 24.47
CA HIS A 696 1.28 35.10 25.18
C HIS A 696 0.81 34.08 26.23
N LEU A 697 1.70 33.18 26.61
CA LEU A 697 1.55 32.29 27.75
C LEU A 697 2.32 32.89 28.94
N GLU A 698 1.62 33.19 30.04
CA GLU A 698 2.27 33.52 31.31
C GLU A 698 2.67 32.22 32.03
N VAL A 699 3.90 32.18 32.56
CA VAL A 699 4.46 31.03 33.27
C VAL A 699 5.01 31.52 34.61
N LEU A 700 4.57 30.90 35.70
CA LEU A 700 5.03 31.22 37.05
C LEU A 700 6.11 30.22 37.47
N GLY A 701 7.37 30.65 37.40
CA GLY A 701 8.52 29.96 37.97
C GLY A 701 8.61 30.11 39.50
N GLN A 702 9.64 29.51 40.10
CA GLN A 702 9.99 29.76 41.52
C GLN A 702 10.86 31.00 41.67
N LEU A 703 11.68 31.31 40.67
CA LEU A 703 12.61 32.44 40.65
C LEU A 703 12.02 33.67 39.94
N GLY A 704 11.03 33.50 39.07
CA GLY A 704 10.42 34.61 38.35
C GLY A 704 9.07 34.34 37.70
N ARG A 705 8.46 35.41 37.18
CA ARG A 705 7.29 35.33 36.30
C ARG A 705 7.74 35.56 34.86
N TYR A 706 7.29 34.72 33.95
CA TYR A 706 7.70 34.75 32.55
C TYR A 706 6.52 34.94 31.61
N ARG A 707 6.80 35.50 30.42
CA ARG A 707 5.87 35.59 29.29
C ARG A 707 6.49 34.95 28.07
N ILE A 708 5.76 34.07 27.41
CA ILE A 708 6.18 33.44 26.15
C ILE A 708 5.21 33.87 25.04
N SER A 709 5.70 34.58 24.03
CA SER A 709 4.88 35.05 22.91
C SER A 709 4.27 33.87 22.13
N LEU A 710 2.97 33.88 21.86
CA LEU A 710 2.34 32.89 20.97
C LEU A 710 2.69 33.11 19.49
N ALA A 711 3.08 34.35 19.16
CA ALA A 711 3.45 34.77 17.82
C ALA A 711 4.82 34.23 17.45
N LEU A 712 5.85 34.46 18.28
CA LEU A 712 7.25 34.15 17.95
C LEU A 712 7.87 33.09 18.88
N GLY A 713 7.19 32.72 19.96
CA GLY A 713 7.73 31.83 20.99
C GLY A 713 8.86 32.45 21.81
N LEU A 714 9.04 33.78 21.76
CA LEU A 714 10.04 34.52 22.55
C LEU A 714 9.68 34.47 24.03
N ALA A 715 10.64 34.07 24.87
CA ALA A 715 10.51 34.09 26.32
C ALA A 715 11.07 35.37 26.92
N ALA A 716 10.36 35.94 27.88
CA ALA A 716 10.81 37.10 28.64
C ALA A 716 10.52 36.93 30.14
N LEU A 717 11.46 37.32 30.98
CA LEU A 717 11.28 37.53 32.40
C LEU A 717 10.56 38.87 32.62
N VAL A 718 9.54 38.86 33.47
CA VAL A 718 8.83 40.06 33.90
C VAL A 718 9.60 40.69 35.07
N THR A 719 10.07 41.91 34.88
CA THR A 719 10.81 42.70 35.89
C THR A 719 10.04 43.99 36.22
N ASP A 720 10.43 44.68 37.28
CA ASP A 720 9.80 45.95 37.67
C ASP A 720 9.92 47.03 36.57
N SER A 721 10.99 46.96 35.78
CA SER A 721 11.28 47.87 34.65
C SER A 721 10.70 47.42 33.30
N GLY A 722 9.94 46.31 33.24
CA GLY A 722 9.31 45.82 32.02
C GLY A 722 9.61 44.36 31.69
N LEU A 723 9.87 44.06 30.41
CA LEU A 723 10.17 42.71 29.95
C LEU A 723 11.64 42.58 29.59
N ARG A 724 12.32 41.63 30.23
CA ARG A 724 13.67 41.23 29.89
C ARG A 724 13.64 39.95 29.07
N ARG A 725 14.10 40.00 27.83
CA ARG A 725 14.17 38.83 26.95
C ARG A 725 15.15 37.79 27.50
N LEU A 726 14.82 36.51 27.31
CA LEU A 726 15.63 35.36 27.68
C LEU A 726 16.09 34.63 26.42
N LYS A 727 17.39 34.34 26.34
CA LYS A 727 18.02 33.49 25.33
C LYS A 727 18.12 32.08 25.87
N ILE A 728 17.30 31.17 25.35
CA ILE A 728 17.25 29.77 25.77
C ILE A 728 17.87 28.89 24.68
N GLN A 729 18.99 28.24 24.99
CA GLN A 729 19.71 27.43 24.02
C GLN A 729 18.89 26.20 23.59
N GLN A 730 18.95 25.83 22.30
CA GLN A 730 18.20 24.68 21.76
C GLN A 730 18.50 23.37 22.49
N LYS A 731 19.74 23.17 22.96
CA LYS A 731 20.14 21.99 23.75
C LYS A 731 19.30 21.83 25.02
N LEU A 732 18.93 22.94 25.67
CA LEU A 732 18.13 22.94 26.89
C LEU A 732 16.68 22.58 26.57
N LEU A 733 16.13 23.13 25.49
CA LEU A 733 14.79 22.80 25.02
C LEU A 733 14.68 21.33 24.59
N ALA A 734 15.69 20.79 23.92
CA ALA A 734 15.74 19.40 23.50
C ALA A 734 15.83 18.42 24.68
N ALA A 735 16.41 18.85 25.80
CA ALA A 735 16.50 18.06 27.03
C ALA A 735 15.17 17.99 27.81
N VAL A 736 14.22 18.88 27.54
CA VAL A 736 12.89 18.83 28.15
C VAL A 736 12.12 17.61 27.63
N VAL A 737 11.81 16.68 28.53
CA VAL A 737 10.97 15.51 28.22
C VAL A 737 9.52 15.86 28.52
N MET A 738 8.65 15.74 27.51
CA MET A 738 7.19 15.93 27.64
C MET A 738 6.49 14.66 27.15
N GLN A 739 5.44 14.25 27.85
CA GLN A 739 4.57 13.18 27.37
C GLN A 739 3.50 13.79 26.46
N LEU A 740 3.75 13.74 25.15
CA LEU A 740 2.83 14.22 24.13
C LEU A 740 2.04 13.10 23.44
N ASP A 741 2.33 11.84 23.76
CA ASP A 741 1.71 10.68 23.09
C ASP A 741 0.19 10.64 23.30
N ASP A 742 -0.28 11.13 24.44
CA ASP A 742 -1.70 11.22 24.79
C ASP A 742 -2.40 12.47 24.21
N VAL A 743 -1.66 13.37 23.56
CA VAL A 743 -2.23 14.57 22.95
C VAL A 743 -2.89 14.19 21.62
N PRO A 744 -4.23 14.34 21.47
CA PRO A 744 -4.97 13.91 20.29
C PRO A 744 -4.86 14.92 19.13
N ALA A 745 -3.74 15.61 19.01
CA ALA A 745 -3.48 16.58 17.95
C ALA A 745 -1.98 16.64 17.64
N GLU A 746 -1.64 16.76 16.36
CA GLU A 746 -0.28 17.07 15.95
C GLU A 746 -0.01 18.56 16.22
N LEU A 747 1.00 18.83 17.05
CA LEU A 747 1.42 20.19 17.40
C LEU A 747 2.34 20.76 16.33
N ASP A 748 2.22 22.07 16.05
CA ASP A 748 3.23 22.73 15.23
C ASP A 748 4.53 22.94 16.04
N TYR A 749 5.63 23.17 15.31
CA TYR A 749 6.94 23.38 15.90
C TYR A 749 6.92 24.49 16.97
N ARG A 750 6.18 25.57 16.72
CA ARG A 750 6.14 26.75 17.60
C ARG A 750 5.39 26.47 18.89
N THR A 751 4.28 25.73 18.84
CA THR A 751 3.49 25.30 20.00
C THR A 751 4.29 24.35 20.85
N GLU A 752 4.97 23.37 20.25
CA GLU A 752 5.86 22.48 20.99
C GLU A 752 7.00 23.26 21.65
N MET A 753 7.62 24.21 20.94
CA MET A 753 8.65 25.09 21.50
C MET A 753 8.14 25.92 22.69
N ILE A 754 6.93 26.49 22.58
CA ILE A 754 6.28 27.24 23.67
C ILE A 754 6.08 26.34 24.89
N LEU A 755 5.58 25.12 24.70
CA LEU A 755 5.39 24.14 25.79
C LEU A 755 6.74 23.75 26.43
N ARG A 756 7.78 23.49 25.64
CA ARG A 756 9.13 23.18 26.16
C ARG A 756 9.68 24.32 27.00
N LYS A 757 9.55 25.57 26.52
CA LYS A 757 9.95 26.78 27.26
C LYS A 757 9.14 26.93 28.55
N ALA A 758 7.83 26.68 28.50
CA ALA A 758 6.98 26.73 29.69
C ALA A 758 7.40 25.70 30.74
N HIS A 759 7.69 24.46 30.32
CA HIS A 759 8.21 23.41 31.22
C HIS A 759 9.56 23.80 31.84
N LEU A 760 10.50 24.28 31.03
CA LEU A 760 11.81 24.70 31.50
C LEU A 760 11.71 25.85 32.52
N LEU A 761 10.87 26.85 32.23
CA LEU A 761 10.73 28.06 33.06
C LEU A 761 9.83 27.85 34.28
N ALA A 762 8.89 26.90 34.23
CA ALA A 762 8.19 26.47 35.43
C ALA A 762 9.20 25.86 36.42
N ASP A 763 10.12 25.03 35.97
CA ASP A 763 11.18 24.48 36.81
C ASP A 763 12.48 25.30 36.77
N ASP A 764 12.37 26.63 36.74
CA ASP A 764 13.50 27.56 36.67
C ASP A 764 14.58 27.33 37.74
N TRP A 765 14.21 26.90 38.94
CA TRP A 765 15.11 26.56 40.03
C TRP A 765 15.98 25.31 39.78
N LYS A 766 15.63 24.47 38.80
CA LYS A 766 16.41 23.29 38.37
C LYS A 766 17.37 23.60 37.21
N ILE A 767 17.38 24.82 36.70
CA ILE A 767 18.23 25.20 35.58
C ILE A 767 19.67 25.33 36.08
N GLU A 768 20.58 24.53 35.52
CA GLU A 768 22.02 24.55 35.85
C GLU A 768 22.88 25.31 34.82
N ASP A 769 22.32 25.72 33.67
CA ASP A 769 23.07 26.42 32.63
C ASP A 769 23.47 27.84 33.09
N PRO A 770 24.78 28.13 33.26
CA PRO A 770 25.23 29.38 33.85
C PRO A 770 24.85 30.62 33.03
N GLU A 771 24.70 30.48 31.71
CA GLU A 771 24.35 31.59 30.83
C GLU A 771 22.88 31.98 31.00
N LEU A 772 21.99 30.99 31.14
CA LEU A 772 20.58 31.26 31.40
C LEU A 772 20.36 31.80 32.83
N ILE A 773 21.07 31.26 33.82
CA ILE A 773 21.02 31.76 35.21
C ILE A 773 21.42 33.24 35.28
N ARG A 774 22.50 33.63 34.57
CA ARG A 774 22.97 35.04 34.55
C ARG A 774 21.89 35.99 34.04
N GLN A 775 21.04 35.55 33.11
CA GLN A 775 19.95 36.36 32.55
C GLN A 775 18.81 36.62 33.55
N PHE A 776 18.65 35.77 34.57
CA PHE A 776 17.66 35.97 35.65
C PHE A 776 18.11 37.00 36.68
N MET A 777 19.42 37.18 36.86
CA MET A 777 19.96 38.08 37.88
C MET A 777 19.77 39.56 37.50
N PRO A 778 19.49 40.47 38.45
CA PRO A 778 19.45 41.91 38.19
C PRO A 778 20.71 42.37 37.44
N LYS A 779 20.55 43.34 36.53
CA LYS A 779 21.69 43.94 35.83
C LYS A 779 22.48 44.84 36.77
#